data_AF-A0A939ABK8-F1
#
_entry.id   AF-A0A939ABK8-F1
#
_cell.length_a   1.000
_cell.length_b   1.000
_cell.length_c   1.000
_cell.angle_alpha   90.00
_cell.angle_beta   90.00
_cell.angle_gamma   90.00
#
_symmetry.space_group_name_H-M   'P 1'
#
loop_
_entity.id
_entity.type
_entity.pdbx_description
1 polymer ?
#
loop_
_entity_poly.entity_id
_entity_poly.type
_entity_poly.pdbx_seq_one_letter_code
_entity_poly.pdbx_strand_id
1 'polypeptide(L)'
;MRIADHTPAMGSRYCCLVVACAAFLACGGRGSDQAGPGPDTPQAPRTDCWGEASGGDGCAPIPQPDATDQAGPGPDTPQAPRTDQAGPGPDTPQAPRTDCWGDVPGSDGCAPIPQPDAADQAGPGPDAPQASDTDCSGGTSGQDGCAPNPLPDGGDTSDMSDGADVPAVPDGSDATTCGGCPANAVCVAGKCVSVPTVAWADSIGGELMDLATGAGLAPEGSLVVGGQTMSTELAVGQQTVPVPFGKGSQTTTDAFITRYTPGGKVAWTFVFGGAGDDRIRALAVDSEGFTVVSGYTTSEVLDVGGQLLPGNGKMDVFLLRLDVAGNVDWVKRFGGSQDDGVFGMSTGPEGTLSFGGYFSSPTLALGGELLKNDSPNGGKYNVFVAKFDAQGEHVWSTALGGSSFAYVHGTAMNEQGDVFAAGGFEGGKLVTEGLTLSNAGKGDAWVARFGPTGKPVWGKSWGGPEHDACHSIAIAPDGGVAVVGSFQSPVISFGGGKFEHIGPLGYHDLFVVRLDGAGAHLWSEAHGGFDWDLAKNVAVDGGGSVCVVGAFFSPEIDVGGGPLGPGGPDGKMAEVLLLKLAAGGQHVWSAAFGGPDNDIGYAVAATAGGRFAAVGSFNGAEGTTQGGSVDFGTGYLPTHGGRDAFVVVFD
;
A
#
# COMPACT_ATOMS: atom_id res chain seq x y z
N MET A 1 -19.35 59.55 -18.09
CA MET A 1 -18.41 60.43 -17.35
C MET A 1 -17.32 59.51 -16.79
N ARG A 2 -16.08 59.97 -16.86
CA ARG A 2 -14.81 59.22 -16.80
C ARG A 2 -14.26 59.11 -15.34
N ILE A 3 -13.43 58.09 -15.11
CA ILE A 3 -12.29 58.00 -14.12
C ILE A 3 -12.72 57.75 -12.65
N ALA A 4 -12.09 56.94 -11.78
CA ALA A 4 -10.72 56.41 -11.68
C ALA A 4 -10.65 55.11 -10.84
N ASP A 5 -9.47 54.49 -10.91
CA ASP A 5 -8.91 53.35 -10.17
C ASP A 5 -9.10 53.32 -8.64
N HIS A 6 -9.15 52.10 -8.09
CA HIS A 6 -8.44 51.74 -6.86
C HIS A 6 -8.22 50.21 -6.80
N THR A 7 -6.96 49.79 -6.76
CA THR A 7 -6.53 48.52 -6.15
C THR A 7 -6.93 48.50 -4.67
N PRO A 8 -7.26 47.31 -4.13
CA PRO A 8 -6.54 46.90 -2.94
C PRO A 8 -6.06 45.45 -2.99
N ALA A 9 -4.93 45.24 -2.32
CA ALA A 9 -4.41 43.95 -1.93
C ALA A 9 -5.46 43.10 -1.19
N MET A 10 -5.48 41.80 -1.48
CA MET A 10 -6.00 40.80 -0.55
C MET A 10 -5.03 39.62 -0.51
N GLY A 11 -4.31 39.53 0.60
CA GLY A 11 -3.88 38.23 1.09
C GLY A 11 -5.12 37.43 1.46
N SER A 12 -5.20 36.21 0.95
CA SER A 12 -6.17 35.22 1.41
C SER A 12 -5.49 33.87 1.22
N ARG A 13 -4.98 33.33 2.33
CA ARG A 13 -4.61 31.92 2.43
C ARG A 13 -5.90 31.13 2.21
N TYR A 14 -6.02 30.44 1.09
CA TYR A 14 -7.04 29.41 0.92
C TYR A 14 -6.36 28.06 1.15
N CYS A 15 -6.68 27.45 2.29
CA CYS A 15 -6.50 26.02 2.49
C CYS A 15 -7.47 25.30 1.55
N CYS A 16 -6.95 24.66 0.52
CA CYS A 16 -7.65 23.58 -0.18
C CYS A 16 -7.17 22.26 0.43
N LEU A 17 -8.12 21.52 0.99
CA LEU A 17 -7.96 20.22 1.62
C LEU A 17 -7.78 19.17 0.51
N VAL A 18 -6.55 18.71 0.30
CA VAL A 18 -6.22 17.61 -0.62
C VAL A 18 -6.28 16.30 0.19
N VAL A 19 -7.15 15.38 -0.19
CA VAL A 19 -7.21 14.02 0.37
C VAL A 19 -6.05 13.23 -0.23
N ALA A 20 -4.89 13.35 0.39
CA ALA A 20 -3.81 12.38 0.26
C ALA A 20 -4.13 11.19 1.18
N CYS A 21 -4.32 10.00 0.62
CA CYS A 21 -4.21 8.76 1.39
C CYS A 21 -2.72 8.51 1.71
N ALA A 22 -2.22 9.22 2.71
CA ALA A 22 -1.05 8.92 3.51
C ALA A 22 -1.33 9.42 4.93
N ALA A 23 -1.28 8.51 5.91
CA ALA A 23 -1.41 8.76 7.36
C ALA A 23 -2.72 9.40 7.87
N PHE A 24 -3.66 8.59 8.38
CA PHE A 24 -4.69 9.06 9.32
C PHE A 24 -4.09 9.23 10.72
N LEU A 25 -3.72 10.46 11.08
CA LEU A 25 -3.42 10.87 12.47
C LEU A 25 -4.69 11.41 13.12
N ALA A 26 -5.35 10.58 13.95
CA ALA A 26 -6.43 11.01 14.83
C ALA A 26 -5.85 11.58 16.13
N CYS A 27 -5.84 12.91 16.28
CA CYS A 27 -5.61 13.55 17.58
C CYS A 27 -6.95 13.75 18.31
N GLY A 28 -7.22 12.89 19.29
CA GLY A 28 -8.24 13.13 20.31
C GLY A 28 -7.67 13.99 21.45
N GLY A 29 -8.35 15.09 21.78
CA GLY A 29 -8.07 15.91 22.96
C GLY A 29 -9.38 16.41 23.58
N ARG A 30 -9.70 15.91 24.77
CA ARG A 30 -10.83 16.35 25.60
C ARG A 30 -10.62 17.82 26.05
N GLY A 31 -11.74 18.53 26.18
CA GLY A 31 -11.79 19.95 26.49
C GLY A 31 -11.62 20.35 27.96
N SER A 32 -11.69 21.66 28.16
CA SER A 32 -11.98 22.32 29.44
C SER A 32 -12.73 23.63 29.17
N ASP A 33 -13.81 23.84 29.92
CA ASP A 33 -14.79 24.93 29.89
C ASP A 33 -14.23 26.35 30.13
N GLN A 34 -15.00 27.38 29.72
CA GLN A 34 -15.51 28.49 30.56
C GLN A 34 -16.54 29.37 29.78
N ALA A 35 -17.68 29.67 30.43
CA ALA A 35 -18.88 30.42 29.99
C ALA A 35 -18.68 31.96 29.93
N GLY A 36 -19.54 32.88 29.45
CA GLY A 36 -20.96 33.02 29.00
C GLY A 36 -21.19 34.51 28.55
N PRO A 37 -22.39 35.19 28.55
CA PRO A 37 -23.82 34.79 28.60
C PRO A 37 -24.75 35.38 27.46
N GLY A 38 -26.05 35.03 27.46
CA GLY A 38 -27.14 35.23 26.42
C GLY A 38 -27.77 36.64 26.25
N PRO A 39 -29.11 36.83 25.96
CA PRO A 39 -30.29 35.94 26.14
C PRO A 39 -31.38 35.90 24.99
N ASP A 40 -32.29 34.90 25.02
CA ASP A 40 -33.77 35.03 25.16
C ASP A 40 -34.54 33.74 24.78
N THR A 41 -35.47 33.32 25.65
CA THR A 41 -36.48 32.23 25.49
C THR A 41 -37.85 32.77 25.92
N PRO A 42 -38.98 32.11 25.56
CA PRO A 42 -39.69 31.23 26.54
C PRO A 42 -40.51 30.09 25.84
N GLN A 43 -41.05 29.04 26.46
CA GLN A 43 -41.02 28.40 27.78
C GLN A 43 -41.72 27.01 27.65
N ALA A 44 -41.40 26.10 28.57
CA ALA A 44 -41.89 24.73 28.75
C ALA A 44 -43.33 24.65 29.36
N PRO A 45 -43.78 23.46 29.85
CA PRO A 45 -43.39 23.12 31.22
C PRO A 45 -42.93 21.67 31.46
N ARG A 46 -42.07 21.56 32.47
CA ARG A 46 -41.53 20.37 33.13
C ARG A 46 -42.38 19.98 34.35
N THR A 47 -42.15 18.76 34.85
CA THR A 47 -41.95 18.42 36.27
C THR A 47 -41.11 17.12 36.30
N ASP A 48 -39.82 17.12 36.69
CA ASP A 48 -39.21 17.04 38.06
C ASP A 48 -39.37 15.63 38.68
N CYS A 49 -38.44 14.96 39.38
CA CYS A 49 -37.02 15.07 39.74
C CYS A 49 -36.58 13.74 40.44
N TRP A 50 -35.27 13.63 40.74
CA TRP A 50 -34.43 12.61 41.42
C TRP A 50 -34.96 12.04 42.78
N GLY A 51 -34.45 11.01 43.48
CA GLY A 51 -33.26 10.13 43.43
C GLY A 51 -33.15 9.26 44.74
N GLU A 52 -32.25 8.27 44.71
CA GLU A 52 -31.49 7.53 45.77
C GLU A 52 -32.08 6.62 46.89
N ALA A 53 -31.47 5.41 46.95
CA ALA A 53 -30.96 4.59 48.08
C ALA A 53 -31.85 3.73 49.02
N SER A 54 -31.63 2.40 49.01
CA SER A 54 -31.30 1.52 50.18
C SER A 54 -31.26 0.02 49.79
N GLY A 55 -30.36 -0.78 50.39
CA GLY A 55 -30.05 -2.16 50.00
C GLY A 55 -30.61 -3.29 50.88
N GLY A 56 -30.18 -4.53 50.59
CA GLY A 56 -30.18 -5.69 51.52
C GLY A 56 -30.97 -6.94 51.10
N ASP A 57 -30.23 -8.00 50.74
CA ASP A 57 -30.44 -9.46 50.92
C ASP A 57 -31.70 -10.21 50.43
N GLY A 58 -31.45 -11.23 49.56
CA GLY A 58 -31.84 -12.62 49.87
C GLY A 58 -33.00 -13.32 49.10
N CYS A 59 -32.64 -14.45 48.45
CA CYS A 59 -33.43 -15.67 48.16
C CYS A 59 -34.21 -15.85 46.83
N ALA A 60 -34.05 -17.06 46.26
CA ALA A 60 -34.53 -17.61 44.98
C ALA A 60 -35.84 -18.47 45.14
N PRO A 61 -36.28 -19.37 44.22
CA PRO A 61 -36.67 -19.28 42.79
C PRO A 61 -38.03 -19.99 42.39
N ILE A 62 -38.33 -20.11 41.07
CA ILE A 62 -39.25 -21.04 40.30
C ILE A 62 -40.79 -20.70 40.38
N PRO A 63 -41.71 -20.94 39.38
CA PRO A 63 -41.67 -22.03 38.37
C PRO A 63 -42.20 -21.88 36.92
N GLN A 64 -41.75 -22.84 36.09
CA GLN A 64 -42.36 -23.29 34.83
C GLN A 64 -43.72 -23.98 35.04
N PRO A 65 -44.46 -24.28 33.95
CA PRO A 65 -45.16 -25.55 33.86
C PRO A 65 -44.83 -26.37 32.59
N ASP A 66 -44.87 -27.70 32.75
CA ASP A 66 -44.62 -28.76 31.77
C ASP A 66 -45.91 -29.30 31.08
N ALA A 67 -45.67 -29.75 29.84
CA ALA A 67 -46.12 -30.91 29.03
C ALA A 67 -47.41 -31.73 29.27
N THR A 68 -47.96 -32.24 28.14
CA THR A 68 -48.40 -33.63 27.80
C THR A 68 -49.08 -33.62 26.40
N ASP A 69 -49.06 -34.59 25.47
CA ASP A 69 -48.38 -35.88 25.25
C ASP A 69 -48.75 -36.45 23.83
N GLN A 70 -48.01 -37.46 23.33
CA GLN A 70 -48.29 -38.45 22.21
C GLN A 70 -48.15 -37.99 20.72
N ALA A 71 -47.54 -38.70 19.74
CA ALA A 71 -46.91 -40.02 19.61
C ALA A 71 -45.99 -40.06 18.33
N GLY A 72 -44.96 -40.93 18.31
CA GLY A 72 -44.10 -41.22 17.14
C GLY A 72 -44.73 -42.20 16.11
N PRO A 73 -43.99 -42.78 15.13
CA PRO A 73 -42.59 -43.19 15.20
C PRO A 73 -41.68 -42.80 13.99
N GLY A 74 -40.36 -42.79 14.20
CA GLY A 74 -39.32 -42.99 13.15
C GLY A 74 -38.75 -44.42 13.24
N PRO A 75 -37.50 -44.70 12.82
CA PRO A 75 -36.58 -43.99 11.93
C PRO A 75 -35.88 -44.93 10.90
N ASP A 76 -35.00 -44.40 10.03
CA ASP A 76 -33.94 -45.20 9.38
C ASP A 76 -32.67 -44.37 9.16
N THR A 77 -31.58 -44.83 9.79
CA THR A 77 -30.16 -44.52 9.49
C THR A 77 -29.41 -45.85 9.43
N PRO A 78 -28.45 -46.05 8.50
CA PRO A 78 -27.54 -47.19 8.59
C PRO A 78 -26.14 -46.80 9.10
N GLN A 79 -25.67 -47.57 10.09
CA GLN A 79 -24.28 -47.63 10.54
C GLN A 79 -23.40 -48.53 9.63
N ALA A 80 -22.09 -48.31 9.71
CA ALA A 80 -21.00 -49.07 9.12
C ALA A 80 -20.89 -50.54 9.61
N PRO A 81 -20.06 -51.39 8.95
CA PRO A 81 -19.60 -52.64 9.53
C PRO A 81 -18.10 -52.62 9.93
N ARG A 82 -17.78 -53.34 11.01
CA ARG A 82 -16.44 -53.83 11.39
C ARG A 82 -16.38 -55.35 11.23
N THR A 83 -15.20 -55.90 10.91
CA THR A 83 -14.71 -57.22 11.37
C THR A 83 -13.16 -57.21 11.48
N ASP A 84 -12.65 -57.50 12.70
CA ASP A 84 -11.60 -58.47 13.12
C ASP A 84 -10.39 -58.80 12.21
N GLN A 85 -9.15 -59.10 12.62
CA GLN A 85 -8.38 -59.26 13.88
C GLN A 85 -6.88 -59.47 13.50
N ALA A 86 -5.95 -59.21 14.45
CA ALA A 86 -4.64 -59.88 14.72
C ALA A 86 -3.40 -58.96 14.83
N GLY A 87 -2.84 -58.86 16.06
CA GLY A 87 -1.44 -58.45 16.36
C GLY A 87 -0.44 -59.61 16.18
N PRO A 88 0.85 -59.50 16.60
CA PRO A 88 1.28 -59.00 17.92
C PRO A 88 2.51 -58.05 17.95
N GLY A 89 2.71 -57.34 19.07
CA GLY A 89 3.99 -56.73 19.49
C GLY A 89 4.84 -57.71 20.34
N PRO A 90 5.78 -57.28 21.23
CA PRO A 90 6.18 -55.91 21.61
C PRO A 90 7.72 -55.69 21.73
N ASP A 91 8.16 -54.45 22.04
CA ASP A 91 9.05 -54.19 23.20
C ASP A 91 9.30 -52.68 23.41
N THR A 92 9.18 -52.25 24.68
CA THR A 92 9.59 -50.97 25.28
C THR A 92 10.29 -51.27 26.61
N PRO A 93 11.13 -50.36 27.12
CA PRO A 93 10.87 -49.83 28.48
C PRO A 93 11.15 -48.30 28.58
N GLN A 94 10.20 -47.48 29.06
CA GLN A 94 9.92 -47.07 30.46
C GLN A 94 10.90 -46.08 31.13
N ALA A 95 10.42 -44.82 31.22
CA ALA A 95 10.39 -43.77 32.26
C ALA A 95 11.19 -43.90 33.61
N PRO A 96 11.36 -42.82 34.40
CA PRO A 96 10.25 -42.25 35.18
C PRO A 96 10.21 -40.71 35.36
N ARG A 97 9.00 -40.26 35.75
CA ARG A 97 8.65 -38.92 36.27
C ARG A 97 8.90 -38.85 37.78
N THR A 98 8.96 -37.62 38.32
CA THR A 98 8.48 -37.27 39.67
C THR A 98 8.04 -35.81 39.71
N ASP A 99 7.11 -35.53 40.63
CA ASP A 99 6.11 -34.48 40.63
C ASP A 99 6.36 -33.36 41.66
N CYS A 100 5.54 -32.28 41.58
CA CYS A 100 4.90 -31.50 42.67
C CYS A 100 5.15 -29.96 42.75
N TRP A 101 4.04 -29.23 42.52
CA TRP A 101 3.37 -28.17 43.34
C TRP A 101 4.05 -26.84 43.77
N GLY A 102 3.29 -25.74 43.63
CA GLY A 102 3.23 -24.66 44.66
C GLY A 102 3.19 -23.20 44.18
N ASP A 103 2.18 -22.45 44.62
CA ASP A 103 1.91 -21.01 44.39
C ASP A 103 2.83 -20.01 45.16
N VAL A 104 2.80 -18.74 44.67
CA VAL A 104 3.35 -17.39 45.02
C VAL A 104 3.52 -16.96 46.52
N PRO A 105 4.00 -15.73 46.92
CA PRO A 105 5.01 -14.72 46.45
C PRO A 105 6.01 -14.24 47.56
N GLY A 106 7.03 -13.40 47.26
CA GLY A 106 7.74 -12.64 48.32
C GLY A 106 9.06 -11.96 47.92
N SER A 107 9.27 -10.75 48.43
CA SER A 107 10.30 -9.74 48.14
C SER A 107 11.63 -9.89 48.90
N ASP A 108 12.59 -9.04 48.49
CA ASP A 108 13.76 -8.49 49.20
C ASP A 108 15.12 -9.23 49.16
N GLY A 109 16.17 -8.50 48.74
CA GLY A 109 17.56 -8.81 49.16
C GLY A 109 18.71 -8.53 48.18
N CYS A 110 19.10 -7.26 48.06
CA CYS A 110 20.44 -6.68 47.78
C CYS A 110 21.66 -7.51 47.26
N ALA A 111 22.17 -7.09 46.08
CA ALA A 111 23.54 -6.57 45.77
C ALA A 111 24.80 -7.54 45.76
N PRO A 112 25.97 -7.14 45.19
CA PRO A 112 26.39 -7.43 43.80
C PRO A 112 27.86 -7.96 43.60
N ILE A 113 28.37 -7.90 42.34
CA ILE A 113 29.79 -7.90 41.83
C ILE A 113 30.38 -9.33 41.61
N PRO A 114 31.26 -9.66 40.60
CA PRO A 114 32.21 -8.78 39.92
C PRO A 114 32.51 -8.91 38.40
N GLN A 115 32.96 -7.77 37.83
CA GLN A 115 33.86 -7.70 36.67
C GLN A 115 35.27 -8.19 37.03
N PRO A 116 36.10 -8.63 36.07
CA PRO A 116 37.54 -8.64 36.24
C PRO A 116 38.21 -7.46 35.52
N ASP A 117 39.09 -6.78 36.26
CA ASP A 117 39.99 -5.71 35.83
C ASP A 117 41.24 -6.21 35.07
N ALA A 118 41.86 -5.24 34.41
CA ALA A 118 43.07 -5.28 33.59
C ALA A 118 44.39 -5.37 34.39
N ALA A 119 45.49 -5.76 33.69
CA ALA A 119 46.69 -4.94 33.46
C ALA A 119 47.92 -5.79 33.07
N ASP A 120 48.68 -5.38 32.04
CA ASP A 120 50.08 -4.99 32.25
C ASP A 120 50.70 -4.21 31.07
N GLN A 121 51.64 -3.33 31.41
CA GLN A 121 52.24 -2.21 30.66
C GLN A 121 53.69 -2.48 30.19
N ALA A 122 54.15 -1.80 29.12
CA ALA A 122 55.49 -1.17 29.00
C ALA A 122 55.69 -0.42 27.65
N GLY A 123 56.11 0.87 27.68
CA GLY A 123 56.56 1.69 26.52
C GLY A 123 58.11 1.66 26.30
N PRO A 124 58.82 2.72 25.82
CA PRO A 124 58.43 3.95 25.08
C PRO A 124 59.38 4.42 23.91
N GLY A 125 58.87 5.30 23.00
CA GLY A 125 59.46 6.44 22.22
C GLY A 125 60.80 6.38 21.42
N PRO A 126 61.23 7.44 20.65
CA PRO A 126 60.58 8.72 20.27
C PRO A 126 60.76 9.19 18.78
N ASP A 127 60.02 10.23 18.34
CA ASP A 127 60.54 11.52 17.78
C ASP A 127 59.48 12.36 17.01
N ALA A 128 59.43 13.65 17.35
CA ALA A 128 58.76 14.77 16.68
C ALA A 128 59.81 15.85 16.35
N PRO A 129 59.53 16.95 15.59
CA PRO A 129 58.95 18.19 16.20
C PRO A 129 58.01 19.02 15.26
N GLN A 130 56.93 19.64 15.79
CA GLN A 130 56.68 21.08 16.14
C GLN A 130 56.62 22.08 14.94
N ALA A 131 55.89 23.21 14.92
CA ALA A 131 55.16 24.09 15.87
C ALA A 131 54.13 24.94 15.05
N SER A 132 53.25 25.84 15.52
CA SER A 132 53.09 26.62 16.77
C SER A 132 51.74 27.38 16.76
N ASP A 133 51.12 27.52 17.96
CA ASP A 133 50.46 28.68 18.61
C ASP A 133 49.64 29.71 17.78
N THR A 134 48.53 30.32 18.24
CA THR A 134 48.19 30.81 19.58
C THR A 134 46.69 31.19 19.66
N ASP A 135 46.23 31.39 20.89
CA ASP A 135 44.89 31.53 21.46
C ASP A 135 44.23 32.94 21.37
N CYS A 136 42.98 33.01 21.85
CA CYS A 136 42.22 34.16 22.42
C CYS A 136 41.14 34.92 21.58
N SER A 137 39.90 34.48 21.77
CA SER A 137 38.69 35.22 22.24
C SER A 137 38.42 36.71 21.87
N GLY A 138 37.21 36.95 21.31
CA GLY A 138 36.25 37.93 21.86
C GLY A 138 35.88 39.16 21.02
N GLY A 139 34.55 39.37 20.80
CA GLY A 139 33.93 40.71 20.91
C GLY A 139 33.43 41.44 19.66
N THR A 140 32.12 41.32 19.41
CA THR A 140 31.12 42.40 19.11
C THR A 140 31.32 43.45 17.97
N SER A 141 30.33 43.43 17.06
CA SER A 141 29.48 44.54 16.53
C SER A 141 30.05 45.73 15.73
N GLY A 142 29.36 46.05 14.62
CA GLY A 142 29.31 47.38 13.97
C GLY A 142 29.40 47.27 12.43
N GLN A 143 28.27 47.16 11.71
CA GLN A 143 27.46 48.24 11.10
C GLN A 143 28.01 48.89 9.82
N ASP A 144 27.14 48.85 8.80
CA ASP A 144 26.88 49.82 7.71
C ASP A 144 28.02 50.12 6.71
N GLY A 145 27.85 50.17 5.40
CA GLY A 145 26.67 50.35 4.55
C GLY A 145 27.07 51.27 3.37
N CYS A 146 26.45 51.02 2.21
CA CYS A 146 26.28 51.91 1.05
C CYS A 146 27.29 51.87 -0.15
N ALA A 147 26.67 51.46 -1.28
CA ALA A 147 26.94 51.53 -2.73
C ALA A 147 27.39 52.94 -3.27
N PRO A 148 27.48 53.24 -4.60
CA PRO A 148 27.16 52.46 -5.83
C PRO A 148 28.12 52.59 -7.06
N ASN A 149 27.81 51.81 -8.10
CA ASN A 149 28.07 51.88 -9.58
C ASN A 149 28.69 53.16 -10.19
N PRO A 150 29.37 53.13 -11.39
CA PRO A 150 28.81 52.57 -12.65
C PRO A 150 29.79 51.99 -13.71
N LEU A 151 29.22 51.35 -14.75
CA LEU A 151 29.83 50.97 -16.05
C LEU A 151 30.28 52.22 -16.87
N PRO A 152 31.16 52.07 -17.89
CA PRO A 152 30.65 52.14 -19.28
C PRO A 152 31.43 51.38 -20.39
N ASP A 153 30.68 51.09 -21.47
CA ASP A 153 30.95 51.17 -22.92
C ASP A 153 32.27 50.71 -23.60
N GLY A 154 32.12 49.76 -24.54
CA GLY A 154 32.10 50.05 -25.99
C GLY A 154 33.41 50.05 -26.81
N GLY A 155 33.43 49.25 -27.90
CA GLY A 155 34.00 49.70 -29.19
C GLY A 155 35.15 48.90 -29.84
N ASP A 156 34.77 48.07 -30.81
CA ASP A 156 35.24 48.02 -32.21
C ASP A 156 36.65 47.57 -32.70
N THR A 157 36.56 46.70 -33.73
CA THR A 157 37.38 46.53 -34.96
C THR A 157 38.80 45.90 -34.99
N SER A 158 38.85 44.78 -35.73
CA SER A 158 39.68 44.48 -36.92
C SER A 158 41.18 44.08 -36.82
N ASP A 159 41.44 42.88 -37.35
CA ASP A 159 42.36 42.55 -38.47
C ASP A 159 43.63 41.69 -38.22
N MET A 160 43.85 40.76 -39.16
CA MET A 160 45.01 39.89 -39.50
C MET A 160 45.61 38.97 -38.41
N SER A 161 45.64 37.63 -38.50
CA SER A 161 46.13 36.66 -39.51
C SER A 161 47.63 36.33 -39.42
N ASP A 162 47.97 35.23 -38.74
CA ASP A 162 49.10 34.35 -39.06
C ASP A 162 49.15 33.14 -38.11
N GLY A 163 49.40 31.96 -38.69
CA GLY A 163 49.28 30.67 -38.02
C GLY A 163 50.54 30.22 -37.28
N ALA A 164 50.32 29.39 -36.27
CA ALA A 164 51.23 28.35 -35.84
C ALA A 164 50.42 27.23 -35.14
N ASP A 165 50.64 26.00 -35.60
CA ASP A 165 50.05 24.78 -35.05
C ASP A 165 50.24 24.63 -33.54
N VAL A 166 49.15 24.41 -32.82
CA VAL A 166 49.13 23.82 -31.47
C VAL A 166 48.18 22.62 -31.53
N PRO A 167 48.57 21.43 -31.02
CA PRO A 167 47.77 20.23 -31.17
C PRO A 167 46.39 20.41 -30.52
N ALA A 168 45.35 19.99 -31.25
CA ALA A 168 43.99 19.96 -30.75
C ALA A 168 43.94 19.18 -29.42
N VAL A 169 43.55 19.90 -28.36
CA VAL A 169 42.89 19.31 -27.20
C VAL A 169 41.66 18.56 -27.76
N PRO A 170 41.43 17.27 -27.44
CA PRO A 170 40.20 16.63 -27.85
C PRO A 170 39.04 17.39 -27.21
N ASP A 171 38.27 18.06 -28.05
CA ASP A 171 36.97 18.59 -27.70
C ASP A 171 36.12 17.42 -27.22
N GLY A 172 35.66 17.54 -25.97
CA GLY A 172 34.80 16.58 -25.28
C GLY A 172 33.40 16.56 -25.88
N SER A 173 33.28 15.96 -27.07
CA SER A 173 32.00 15.63 -27.68
C SER A 173 31.74 14.12 -27.58
N ASP A 174 30.50 13.81 -27.21
CA ASP A 174 29.82 12.52 -27.28
C ASP A 174 30.12 11.46 -26.21
N ALA A 175 29.51 11.66 -25.04
CA ALA A 175 29.06 10.57 -24.18
C ALA A 175 27.54 10.25 -24.34
N THR A 176 26.86 10.85 -25.32
CA THR A 176 25.39 10.80 -25.45
C THR A 176 24.86 10.24 -26.77
N THR A 177 25.71 9.85 -27.74
CA THR A 177 25.24 9.39 -29.05
C THR A 177 25.36 7.86 -29.20
N CYS A 178 24.25 7.16 -29.05
CA CYS A 178 24.08 5.85 -29.68
C CYS A 178 23.96 6.13 -31.17
N GLY A 179 24.78 5.52 -32.03
CA GLY A 179 24.76 5.71 -33.48
C GLY A 179 23.48 5.18 -34.19
N GLY A 180 22.31 5.46 -33.64
CA GLY A 180 21.00 4.89 -33.98
C GLY A 180 20.60 3.76 -33.03
N CYS A 181 19.38 3.82 -32.51
CA CYS A 181 18.77 2.72 -31.76
C CYS A 181 17.70 2.00 -32.60
N PRO A 182 17.42 0.71 -32.30
CA PRO A 182 16.27 0.00 -32.85
C PRO A 182 14.97 0.80 -32.68
N ALA A 183 13.97 0.57 -33.53
CA ALA A 183 12.72 1.33 -33.53
C ALA A 183 11.95 1.31 -32.19
N ASN A 184 12.20 0.30 -31.36
CA ASN A 184 11.64 0.13 -30.02
C ASN A 184 12.66 0.43 -28.92
N ALA A 185 13.65 1.29 -29.17
CA ALA A 185 14.66 1.62 -28.19
C ALA A 185 15.08 3.10 -28.23
N VAL A 186 15.35 3.66 -27.06
CA VAL A 186 15.86 5.02 -26.89
C VAL A 186 17.31 4.99 -26.42
N CYS A 187 18.10 5.98 -26.82
CA CYS A 187 19.48 6.09 -26.36
C CYS A 187 19.53 6.73 -24.98
N VAL A 188 20.04 6.00 -24.00
CA VAL A 188 20.30 6.49 -22.65
C VAL A 188 21.79 6.28 -22.36
N ALA A 189 22.52 7.37 -22.09
CA ALA A 189 23.95 7.34 -21.73
C ALA A 189 24.81 6.45 -22.66
N GLY A 190 24.55 6.51 -23.98
CA GLY A 190 25.28 5.73 -24.98
C GLY A 190 24.86 4.27 -25.14
N LYS A 191 23.77 3.83 -24.49
CA LYS A 191 23.17 2.49 -24.68
C LYS A 191 21.74 2.59 -25.20
N CYS A 192 21.37 1.71 -26.14
CA CYS A 192 19.99 1.58 -26.59
C CYS A 192 19.18 0.76 -25.59
N VAL A 193 18.17 1.38 -25.01
CA VAL A 193 17.26 0.83 -24.01
C VAL A 193 15.91 0.57 -24.67
N SER A 194 15.44 -0.68 -24.67
CA SER A 194 14.17 -1.02 -25.29
C SER A 194 13.00 -0.39 -24.52
N VAL A 195 12.24 0.49 -25.15
CA VAL A 195 11.00 1.03 -24.60
C VAL A 195 9.84 0.09 -24.97
N PRO A 196 8.95 -0.25 -24.02
CA PRO A 196 7.80 -1.07 -24.31
C PRO A 196 6.88 -0.35 -25.29
N THR A 197 6.30 -1.10 -26.22
CA THR A 197 5.32 -0.52 -27.15
C THR A 197 3.96 -0.54 -26.47
N VAL A 198 3.29 0.60 -26.36
CA VAL A 198 1.91 0.64 -25.89
C VAL A 198 1.04 -0.09 -26.91
N ALA A 199 0.41 -1.18 -26.47
CA ALA A 199 -0.53 -1.95 -27.27
C ALA A 199 -1.85 -1.20 -27.43
N TRP A 200 -2.35 -0.65 -26.32
CA TRP A 200 -3.52 0.22 -26.25
C TRP A 200 -3.60 0.89 -24.88
N ALA A 201 -4.34 2.00 -24.81
CA ALA A 201 -4.71 2.68 -23.58
C ALA A 201 -6.18 3.13 -23.66
N ASP A 202 -6.83 3.28 -22.50
CA ASP A 202 -8.21 3.76 -22.39
C ASP A 202 -8.38 4.56 -21.08
N SER A 203 -9.42 5.40 -21.01
CA SER A 203 -9.85 6.05 -19.77
C SER A 203 -11.21 5.54 -19.32
N ILE A 204 -11.39 5.43 -17.99
CA ILE A 204 -12.64 5.05 -17.33
C ILE A 204 -12.98 6.21 -16.41
N GLY A 205 -14.12 6.87 -16.64
CA GLY A 205 -14.40 8.09 -15.90
C GLY A 205 -15.76 8.72 -16.17
N GLY A 206 -16.15 9.65 -15.32
CA GLY A 206 -17.41 10.38 -15.35
C GLY A 206 -17.23 11.80 -14.86
N GLU A 207 -18.28 12.39 -14.31
CA GLU A 207 -18.27 13.80 -13.92
C GLU A 207 -17.57 14.10 -12.58
N LEU A 208 -17.29 13.08 -11.78
CA LEU A 208 -16.64 13.16 -10.46
C LEU A 208 -15.37 12.29 -10.41
N MET A 209 -14.95 11.88 -9.21
CA MET A 209 -13.72 11.13 -9.03
C MET A 209 -13.93 9.63 -9.31
N ASP A 210 -13.09 9.09 -10.20
CA ASP A 210 -13.04 7.70 -10.62
C ASP A 210 -11.60 7.19 -10.55
N LEU A 211 -11.36 6.13 -9.79
CA LEU A 211 -10.01 5.57 -9.59
C LEU A 211 -9.99 4.09 -9.95
N ALA A 212 -9.00 3.66 -10.74
CA ALA A 212 -8.66 2.25 -10.89
C ALA A 212 -7.57 1.88 -9.87
N THR A 213 -7.88 0.94 -8.98
CA THR A 213 -7.02 0.53 -7.85
C THR A 213 -6.53 -0.90 -7.96
N GLY A 214 -7.13 -1.71 -8.84
CA GLY A 214 -6.74 -3.10 -9.08
C GLY A 214 -6.66 -3.43 -10.57
N ALA A 215 -5.68 -4.25 -10.94
CA ALA A 215 -5.51 -4.76 -12.30
C ALA A 215 -5.17 -6.26 -12.25
N GLY A 216 -5.69 -7.01 -13.21
CA GLY A 216 -5.39 -8.43 -13.36
C GLY A 216 -5.42 -8.84 -14.83
N LEU A 217 -4.40 -9.57 -15.29
CA LEU A 217 -4.34 -10.10 -16.64
C LEU A 217 -4.68 -11.58 -16.62
N ALA A 218 -5.70 -11.95 -17.39
CA ALA A 218 -6.02 -13.35 -17.65
C ALA A 218 -4.93 -14.00 -18.53
N PRO A 219 -4.75 -15.33 -18.48
CA PRO A 219 -3.75 -16.02 -19.29
C PRO A 219 -3.87 -15.78 -20.80
N GLU A 220 -5.09 -15.56 -21.31
CA GLU A 220 -5.35 -15.22 -22.72
C GLU A 220 -5.05 -13.76 -23.08
N GLY A 221 -4.67 -12.94 -22.08
CA GLY A 221 -4.31 -11.53 -22.24
C GLY A 221 -5.46 -10.55 -22.07
N SER A 222 -6.65 -11.00 -21.65
CA SER A 222 -7.75 -10.10 -21.26
C SER A 222 -7.36 -9.34 -19.99
N LEU A 223 -7.63 -8.04 -19.94
CA LEU A 223 -7.38 -7.22 -18.75
C LEU A 223 -8.66 -7.03 -17.95
N VAL A 224 -8.58 -7.17 -16.64
CA VAL A 224 -9.66 -6.78 -15.72
C VAL A 224 -9.16 -5.66 -14.83
N VAL A 225 -9.97 -4.61 -14.70
CA VAL A 225 -9.70 -3.41 -13.92
C VAL A 225 -10.77 -3.29 -12.85
N GLY A 226 -10.37 -3.02 -11.62
CA GLY A 226 -11.27 -2.80 -10.49
C GLY A 226 -10.98 -1.46 -9.84
N GLY A 227 -12.02 -0.80 -9.36
CA GLY A 227 -11.91 0.56 -8.87
C GLY A 227 -13.11 1.06 -8.09
N GLN A 228 -13.16 2.37 -7.93
CA GLN A 228 -14.23 3.10 -7.27
C GLN A 228 -14.65 4.32 -8.10
N THR A 229 -15.92 4.68 -8.02
CA THR A 229 -16.52 5.80 -8.74
C THR A 229 -17.37 6.65 -7.79
N MET A 230 -17.31 7.96 -7.94
CA MET A 230 -18.28 8.90 -7.35
C MET A 230 -19.29 9.39 -8.38
N SER A 231 -19.07 9.05 -9.64
CA SER A 231 -19.83 9.52 -10.79
C SER A 231 -21.15 8.77 -10.91
N THR A 232 -22.18 9.45 -11.41
CA THR A 232 -23.51 8.87 -11.67
C THR A 232 -23.56 8.07 -12.97
N GLU A 233 -22.62 8.34 -13.87
CA GLU A 233 -22.41 7.59 -15.10
C GLU A 233 -20.90 7.41 -15.33
N LEU A 234 -20.50 6.22 -15.76
CA LEU A 234 -19.12 5.92 -16.14
C LEU A 234 -19.02 5.77 -17.66
N ALA A 235 -18.23 6.61 -18.30
CA ALA A 235 -17.74 6.40 -19.65
C ALA A 235 -16.61 5.37 -19.64
N VAL A 236 -16.78 4.30 -20.43
CA VAL A 236 -15.83 3.19 -20.54
C VAL A 236 -15.73 2.78 -22.01
N GLY A 237 -14.62 3.08 -22.67
CA GLY A 237 -14.44 2.89 -24.10
C GLY A 237 -15.47 3.66 -24.94
N GLN A 238 -16.47 2.98 -25.48
CA GLN A 238 -17.58 3.59 -26.27
C GLN A 238 -18.94 3.44 -25.57
N GLN A 239 -18.93 3.01 -24.31
CA GLN A 239 -20.13 2.74 -23.52
C GLN A 239 -20.25 3.79 -22.41
N THR A 240 -21.49 4.11 -22.05
CA THR A 240 -21.82 4.86 -20.84
C THR A 240 -22.62 3.93 -19.94
N VAL A 241 -22.11 3.68 -18.74
CA VAL A 241 -22.69 2.76 -17.77
C VAL A 241 -23.30 3.57 -16.65
N PRO A 242 -24.63 3.48 -16.42
CA PRO A 242 -25.23 4.16 -15.30
C PRO A 242 -24.77 3.53 -13.98
N VAL A 243 -24.57 4.37 -12.98
CA VAL A 243 -24.27 3.99 -11.59
C VAL A 243 -25.54 4.22 -10.77
N PRO A 244 -26.42 3.21 -10.62
CA PRO A 244 -27.74 3.39 -10.03
C PRO A 244 -27.72 3.54 -8.50
N PHE A 245 -26.57 3.26 -7.87
CA PHE A 245 -26.33 3.33 -6.44
C PHE A 245 -25.65 4.67 -6.09
N GLY A 246 -25.48 5.01 -4.81
CA GLY A 246 -24.80 6.27 -4.44
C GLY A 246 -25.49 7.61 -4.77
N LYS A 247 -26.65 7.64 -5.45
CA LYS A 247 -27.47 8.86 -5.76
C LYS A 247 -26.67 10.14 -6.11
N GLY A 248 -25.54 10.03 -6.80
CA GLY A 248 -24.72 11.20 -7.16
C GLY A 248 -24.34 12.10 -5.97
N SER A 249 -24.28 11.55 -4.76
CA SER A 249 -23.74 12.29 -3.63
C SER A 249 -22.25 12.44 -3.85
N GLN A 250 -21.73 13.67 -3.90
CA GLN A 250 -20.29 13.97 -3.98
C GLN A 250 -19.48 13.49 -2.75
N THR A 251 -20.00 12.57 -1.95
CA THR A 251 -19.40 12.13 -0.69
C THR A 251 -19.31 10.61 -0.55
N THR A 252 -19.94 9.84 -1.43
CA THR A 252 -19.93 8.36 -1.37
C THR A 252 -19.34 7.80 -2.65
N THR A 253 -18.76 6.61 -2.55
CA THR A 253 -18.10 5.90 -3.65
C THR A 253 -18.75 4.54 -3.86
N ASP A 254 -18.99 4.16 -5.11
CA ASP A 254 -19.43 2.82 -5.51
C ASP A 254 -18.29 2.07 -6.20
N ALA A 255 -18.35 0.74 -6.21
CA ALA A 255 -17.32 -0.10 -6.81
C ALA A 255 -17.63 -0.40 -8.28
N PHE A 256 -16.60 -0.40 -9.14
CA PHE A 256 -16.72 -0.85 -10.52
C PHE A 256 -15.66 -1.88 -10.90
N ILE A 257 -16.01 -2.77 -11.83
CA ILE A 257 -15.11 -3.74 -12.44
C ILE A 257 -15.34 -3.71 -13.95
N THR A 258 -14.28 -3.55 -14.73
CA THR A 258 -14.33 -3.56 -16.19
C THR A 258 -13.39 -4.61 -16.74
N ARG A 259 -13.89 -5.44 -17.65
CA ARG A 259 -13.08 -6.40 -18.41
C ARG A 259 -12.89 -5.93 -19.84
N TYR A 260 -11.65 -5.96 -20.29
CA TYR A 260 -11.23 -5.69 -21.66
C TYR A 260 -10.78 -6.99 -22.32
N THR A 261 -11.12 -7.14 -23.60
CA THR A 261 -10.49 -8.12 -24.48
C THR A 261 -8.98 -7.82 -24.65
N PRO A 262 -8.16 -8.77 -25.11
CA PRO A 262 -6.73 -8.54 -25.32
C PRO A 262 -6.41 -7.35 -26.24
N GLY A 263 -7.33 -7.00 -27.15
CA GLY A 263 -7.21 -5.87 -28.08
C GLY A 263 -7.84 -4.57 -27.59
N GLY A 264 -8.14 -4.41 -26.30
CA GLY A 264 -8.58 -3.15 -25.70
C GLY A 264 -10.06 -2.82 -25.90
N LYS A 265 -10.88 -3.75 -26.39
CA LYS A 265 -12.35 -3.55 -26.41
C LYS A 265 -12.96 -3.96 -25.08
N VAL A 266 -13.84 -3.12 -24.54
CA VAL A 266 -14.66 -3.45 -23.36
C VAL A 266 -15.53 -4.67 -23.66
N ALA A 267 -15.37 -5.71 -22.85
CA ALA A 267 -16.19 -6.92 -22.88
C ALA A 267 -17.44 -6.74 -22.00
N TRP A 268 -17.24 -6.27 -20.77
CA TRP A 268 -18.31 -5.94 -19.83
C TRP A 268 -17.80 -4.97 -18.76
N THR A 269 -18.75 -4.26 -18.14
CA THR A 269 -18.55 -3.45 -16.94
C THR A 269 -19.62 -3.82 -15.93
N PHE A 270 -19.22 -4.02 -14.68
CA PHE A 270 -20.09 -4.37 -13.56
C PHE A 270 -19.89 -3.35 -12.45
N VAL A 271 -20.98 -2.74 -11.99
CA VAL A 271 -20.98 -1.72 -10.94
C VAL A 271 -21.88 -2.19 -9.80
N PHE A 272 -21.43 -2.00 -8.56
CA PHE A 272 -22.14 -2.44 -7.36
C PHE A 272 -21.81 -1.55 -6.17
N GLY A 273 -22.67 -1.55 -5.16
CA GLY A 273 -22.53 -0.66 -4.02
C GLY A 273 -23.81 -0.53 -3.19
N GLY A 274 -23.86 0.47 -2.33
CA GLY A 274 -24.95 0.71 -1.40
C GLY A 274 -25.11 2.20 -1.08
N ALA A 275 -25.45 2.50 0.18
CA ALA A 275 -25.66 3.88 0.63
C ALA A 275 -24.39 4.55 1.21
N GLY A 276 -23.34 3.75 1.44
CA GLY A 276 -22.06 4.17 2.00
C GLY A 276 -20.95 4.15 0.95
N ASP A 277 -19.71 4.00 1.41
CA ASP A 277 -18.52 3.84 0.58
C ASP A 277 -18.26 2.36 0.31
N ASP A 278 -18.18 1.99 -0.96
CA ASP A 278 -17.94 0.65 -1.45
C ASP A 278 -16.77 0.68 -2.42
N ARG A 279 -15.64 0.08 -2.01
CA ARG A 279 -14.36 0.30 -2.69
C ARG A 279 -13.59 -0.99 -2.88
N ILE A 280 -13.19 -1.25 -4.12
CA ILE A 280 -12.24 -2.32 -4.44
C ILE A 280 -10.83 -1.88 -4.05
N ARG A 281 -10.12 -2.75 -3.33
CA ARG A 281 -8.74 -2.54 -2.89
C ARG A 281 -7.75 -3.51 -3.51
N ALA A 282 -8.19 -4.73 -3.83
CA ALA A 282 -7.37 -5.70 -4.55
C ALA A 282 -8.22 -6.50 -5.54
N LEU A 283 -7.58 -6.87 -6.65
CA LEU A 283 -8.16 -7.65 -7.73
C LEU A 283 -7.15 -8.72 -8.16
N ALA A 284 -7.64 -9.93 -8.42
CA ALA A 284 -6.87 -11.00 -9.02
C ALA A 284 -7.71 -11.73 -10.07
N VAL A 285 -7.05 -12.33 -11.05
CA VAL A 285 -7.67 -13.20 -12.04
C VAL A 285 -7.05 -14.58 -11.87
N ASP A 286 -7.88 -15.62 -11.75
CA ASP A 286 -7.39 -16.99 -11.63
C ASP A 286 -6.98 -17.57 -12.99
N SER A 287 -6.37 -18.77 -12.98
CA SER A 287 -5.92 -19.45 -14.19
C SER A 287 -7.06 -19.86 -15.14
N GLU A 288 -8.31 -19.87 -14.67
CA GLU A 288 -9.49 -20.14 -15.49
C GLU A 288 -10.11 -18.85 -16.06
N GLY A 289 -9.58 -17.68 -15.66
CA GLY A 289 -10.03 -16.37 -16.10
C GLY A 289 -11.15 -15.77 -15.27
N PHE A 290 -11.54 -16.40 -14.14
CA PHE A 290 -12.49 -15.79 -13.20
C PHE A 290 -11.82 -14.62 -12.49
N THR A 291 -12.62 -13.61 -12.21
CA THR A 291 -12.17 -12.42 -11.48
C THR A 291 -12.57 -12.54 -10.03
N VAL A 292 -11.63 -12.27 -9.12
CA VAL A 292 -11.94 -12.09 -7.70
C VAL A 292 -11.53 -10.69 -7.30
N VAL A 293 -12.40 -10.00 -6.58
CA VAL A 293 -12.13 -8.70 -5.97
C VAL A 293 -12.33 -8.75 -4.47
N SER A 294 -11.54 -7.96 -3.77
CA SER A 294 -11.73 -7.69 -2.35
C SER A 294 -11.70 -6.19 -2.09
N GLY A 295 -12.43 -5.78 -1.07
CA GLY A 295 -12.63 -4.38 -0.75
C GLY A 295 -13.30 -4.20 0.59
N TYR A 296 -13.69 -2.96 0.88
CA TYR A 296 -14.51 -2.67 2.04
C TYR A 296 -15.79 -1.93 1.66
N THR A 297 -16.79 -2.08 2.52
CA THR A 297 -18.09 -1.43 2.46
C THR A 297 -18.39 -0.74 3.79
N THR A 298 -18.79 0.52 3.77
CA THR A 298 -19.46 1.18 4.91
C THR A 298 -20.98 1.20 4.78
N SER A 299 -21.50 0.63 3.69
CA SER A 299 -22.92 0.44 3.46
C SER A 299 -23.55 -0.50 4.48
N GLU A 300 -24.69 -0.11 5.06
CA GLU A 300 -25.49 -0.98 5.94
C GLU A 300 -25.93 -2.25 5.20
N VAL A 301 -26.29 -2.12 3.93
CA VAL A 301 -26.54 -3.23 3.01
C VAL A 301 -25.76 -2.95 1.73
N LEU A 302 -24.87 -3.89 1.37
CA LEU A 302 -24.17 -3.88 0.10
C LEU A 302 -25.01 -4.64 -0.92
N ASP A 303 -25.36 -4.03 -2.05
CA ASP A 303 -26.06 -4.68 -3.16
C ASP A 303 -25.07 -5.05 -4.26
N VAL A 304 -24.98 -6.35 -4.56
CA VAL A 304 -24.13 -6.89 -5.62
C VAL A 304 -24.99 -7.62 -6.64
N GLY A 305 -25.47 -6.88 -7.64
CA GLY A 305 -26.30 -7.43 -8.72
C GLY A 305 -27.64 -8.01 -8.24
N GLY A 306 -28.24 -7.41 -7.20
CA GLY A 306 -29.46 -7.87 -6.56
C GLY A 306 -29.25 -8.80 -5.37
N GLN A 307 -28.01 -9.20 -5.08
CA GLN A 307 -27.68 -9.95 -3.87
C GLN A 307 -27.38 -8.96 -2.74
N LEU A 308 -28.24 -8.95 -1.71
CA LEU A 308 -28.16 -7.99 -0.60
C LEU A 308 -27.36 -8.59 0.57
N LEU A 309 -26.26 -7.94 0.93
CA LEU A 309 -25.37 -8.34 2.03
C LEU A 309 -25.43 -7.34 3.20
N PRO A 310 -26.19 -7.62 4.27
CA PRO A 310 -26.25 -6.76 5.43
C PRO A 310 -24.92 -6.74 6.19
N GLY A 311 -24.59 -5.59 6.76
CA GLY A 311 -23.40 -5.36 7.56
C GLY A 311 -23.55 -5.69 9.03
N ASN A 312 -22.41 -5.76 9.72
CA ASN A 312 -22.36 -5.98 11.16
C ASN A 312 -21.50 -4.95 11.91
N GLY A 313 -21.04 -3.92 11.20
CA GLY A 313 -20.12 -2.93 11.73
C GLY A 313 -20.16 -1.62 10.96
N LYS A 314 -19.13 -0.80 11.17
CA LYS A 314 -18.97 0.49 10.50
C LYS A 314 -18.36 0.33 9.11
N MET A 315 -17.37 -0.54 9.01
CA MET A 315 -16.69 -0.86 7.76
C MET A 315 -16.37 -2.35 7.78
N ASP A 316 -16.90 -3.08 6.79
CA ASP A 316 -16.74 -4.53 6.68
C ASP A 316 -16.02 -4.87 5.36
N VAL A 317 -15.36 -6.02 5.34
CA VAL A 317 -14.69 -6.57 4.15
C VAL A 317 -15.71 -7.29 3.28
N PHE A 318 -15.58 -7.18 1.96
CA PHE A 318 -16.27 -8.07 1.02
C PHE A 318 -15.30 -8.82 0.12
N LEU A 319 -15.71 -10.00 -0.33
CA LEU A 319 -15.11 -10.78 -1.41
C LEU A 319 -16.18 -11.04 -2.46
N LEU A 320 -15.87 -10.79 -3.73
CA LEU A 320 -16.74 -11.06 -4.86
C LEU A 320 -15.96 -11.84 -5.91
N ARG A 321 -16.52 -12.97 -6.37
CA ARG A 321 -16.05 -13.72 -7.53
C ARG A 321 -17.03 -13.55 -8.69
N LEU A 322 -16.49 -13.21 -9.85
CA LEU A 322 -17.19 -13.12 -11.13
C LEU A 322 -16.66 -14.18 -12.09
N ASP A 323 -17.56 -14.75 -12.89
CA ASP A 323 -17.17 -15.57 -14.02
C ASP A 323 -16.55 -14.75 -15.16
N VAL A 324 -16.02 -15.46 -16.16
CA VAL A 324 -15.39 -14.88 -17.36
C VAL A 324 -16.35 -13.93 -18.10
N ALA A 325 -17.66 -14.14 -18.00
CA ALA A 325 -18.71 -13.35 -18.64
C ALA A 325 -19.20 -12.17 -17.77
N GLY A 326 -18.69 -12.02 -16.54
CA GLY A 326 -19.05 -10.95 -15.63
C GLY A 326 -20.27 -11.24 -14.77
N ASN A 327 -20.75 -12.49 -14.70
CA ASN A 327 -21.83 -12.87 -13.79
C ASN A 327 -21.28 -13.14 -12.40
N VAL A 328 -22.06 -12.80 -11.36
CA VAL A 328 -21.74 -13.13 -9.97
C VAL A 328 -21.80 -14.64 -9.77
N ASP A 329 -20.65 -15.24 -9.45
CA ASP A 329 -20.55 -16.63 -9.02
C ASP A 329 -20.91 -16.72 -7.54
N TRP A 330 -20.19 -15.96 -6.71
CA TRP A 330 -20.52 -15.79 -5.30
C TRP A 330 -20.00 -14.46 -4.76
N VAL A 331 -20.63 -13.98 -3.69
CA VAL A 331 -20.20 -12.80 -2.92
C VAL A 331 -20.37 -13.07 -1.44
N LYS A 332 -19.41 -12.60 -0.64
CA LYS A 332 -19.38 -12.76 0.82
C LYS A 332 -18.96 -11.46 1.48
N ARG A 333 -19.50 -11.23 2.68
CA ARG A 333 -19.16 -10.10 3.54
C ARG A 333 -18.70 -10.61 4.89
N PHE A 334 -17.63 -10.02 5.41
CA PHE A 334 -16.96 -10.42 6.64
C PHE A 334 -16.63 -9.19 7.48
N GLY A 335 -16.68 -9.32 8.79
CA GLY A 335 -16.45 -8.19 9.67
C GLY A 335 -16.85 -8.47 11.12
N GLY A 336 -16.52 -7.51 11.98
CA GLY A 336 -16.95 -7.39 13.35
C GLY A 336 -17.74 -6.09 13.54
N SER A 337 -17.70 -5.54 14.75
CA SER A 337 -18.53 -4.39 15.13
C SER A 337 -17.89 -3.02 14.87
N GLN A 338 -16.63 -2.96 14.45
CA GLN A 338 -15.89 -1.74 14.16
C GLN A 338 -15.38 -1.74 12.72
N ASP A 339 -14.22 -1.13 12.47
CA ASP A 339 -13.64 -0.98 11.15
C ASP A 339 -12.71 -2.17 10.86
N ASP A 340 -13.06 -2.93 9.83
CA ASP A 340 -12.33 -4.10 9.36
C ASP A 340 -12.11 -3.97 7.84
N GLY A 341 -10.85 -3.97 7.42
CA GLY A 341 -10.46 -3.61 6.06
C GLY A 341 -9.48 -4.62 5.45
N VAL A 342 -9.44 -4.64 4.12
CA VAL A 342 -8.53 -5.45 3.32
C VAL A 342 -7.78 -4.57 2.33
N PHE A 343 -6.50 -4.87 2.09
CA PHE A 343 -5.70 -4.18 1.07
C PHE A 343 -5.01 -5.14 0.10
N GLY A 344 -4.60 -6.32 0.57
CA GLY A 344 -3.89 -7.30 -0.25
C GLY A 344 -4.73 -8.55 -0.50
N MET A 345 -4.69 -9.06 -1.73
CA MET A 345 -5.28 -10.34 -2.11
C MET A 345 -4.47 -10.99 -3.24
N SER A 346 -4.44 -12.31 -3.26
CA SER A 346 -3.88 -13.10 -4.37
C SER A 346 -4.65 -14.41 -4.55
N THR A 347 -4.70 -14.89 -5.79
CA THR A 347 -5.13 -16.24 -6.14
C THR A 347 -3.95 -17.22 -6.05
N GLY A 348 -4.25 -18.49 -5.86
CA GLY A 348 -3.30 -19.58 -5.82
C GLY A 348 -3.82 -20.81 -6.57
N PRO A 349 -3.21 -21.99 -6.33
CA PRO A 349 -3.60 -23.24 -6.96
C PRO A 349 -5.08 -23.54 -6.78
N GLU A 350 -5.69 -24.12 -7.80
CA GLU A 350 -7.09 -24.58 -7.79
C GLU A 350 -8.09 -23.46 -7.43
N GLY A 351 -7.76 -22.20 -7.70
CA GLY A 351 -8.62 -21.05 -7.40
C GLY A 351 -8.65 -20.65 -5.93
N THR A 352 -7.76 -21.21 -5.09
CA THR A 352 -7.63 -20.78 -3.69
C THR A 352 -7.28 -19.30 -3.59
N LEU A 353 -7.68 -18.67 -2.50
CA LEU A 353 -7.52 -17.24 -2.28
C LEU A 353 -6.74 -17.01 -0.99
N SER A 354 -5.87 -16.01 -0.98
CA SER A 354 -5.39 -15.40 0.25
C SER A 354 -5.68 -13.92 0.25
N PHE A 355 -6.02 -13.38 1.41
CA PHE A 355 -6.09 -11.95 1.60
C PHE A 355 -5.63 -11.57 2.99
N GLY A 356 -5.23 -10.32 3.12
CA GLY A 356 -4.77 -9.75 4.37
C GLY A 356 -5.15 -8.29 4.49
N GLY A 357 -5.31 -7.89 5.75
CA GLY A 357 -5.74 -6.55 6.06
C GLY A 357 -5.62 -6.26 7.54
N TYR A 358 -6.52 -5.42 8.04
CA TYR A 358 -6.53 -4.94 9.41
C TYR A 358 -7.93 -5.03 10.00
N PHE A 359 -8.01 -5.06 11.32
CA PHE A 359 -9.27 -5.07 12.04
C PHE A 359 -9.15 -4.34 13.38
N SER A 360 -10.09 -3.42 13.65
CA SER A 360 -10.25 -2.76 14.95
C SER A 360 -11.31 -3.42 15.81
N SER A 361 -12.12 -4.28 15.22
CA SER A 361 -13.16 -5.01 15.95
C SER A 361 -12.56 -5.85 17.08
N PRO A 362 -13.22 -5.95 18.26
CA PRO A 362 -12.78 -6.84 19.34
C PRO A 362 -12.63 -8.29 18.88
N THR A 363 -13.49 -8.71 17.95
CA THR A 363 -13.41 -9.98 17.25
C THR A 363 -13.73 -9.80 15.78
N LEU A 364 -13.02 -10.51 14.91
CA LEU A 364 -13.28 -10.56 13.47
C LEU A 364 -13.79 -11.95 13.07
N ALA A 365 -14.94 -11.99 12.37
CA ALA A 365 -15.52 -13.21 11.84
C ALA A 365 -15.20 -13.35 10.34
N LEU A 366 -14.43 -14.38 9.99
CA LEU A 366 -14.04 -14.70 8.61
C LEU A 366 -14.63 -16.03 8.11
N GLY A 367 -15.59 -16.62 8.85
CA GLY A 367 -16.20 -17.93 8.55
C GLY A 367 -15.65 -19.10 9.39
N GLY A 368 -14.45 -18.95 9.97
CA GLY A 368 -13.86 -19.89 10.92
C GLY A 368 -13.91 -19.42 12.38
N GLU A 369 -12.91 -19.82 13.18
CA GLU A 369 -12.75 -19.33 14.55
C GLU A 369 -12.60 -17.80 14.57
N LEU A 370 -13.22 -17.15 15.56
CA LEU A 370 -13.15 -15.70 15.73
C LEU A 370 -11.70 -15.27 16.04
N LEU A 371 -11.15 -14.41 15.20
CA LEU A 371 -9.89 -13.75 15.50
C LEU A 371 -10.12 -12.70 16.58
N LYS A 372 -9.25 -12.66 17.58
CA LYS A 372 -9.34 -11.69 18.68
C LYS A 372 -8.41 -10.52 18.45
N ASN A 373 -8.90 -9.33 18.81
CA ASN A 373 -8.07 -8.15 18.91
C ASN A 373 -7.50 -8.03 20.32
N ASP A 374 -6.36 -8.69 20.56
CA ASP A 374 -5.70 -8.71 21.86
C ASP A 374 -4.80 -7.48 22.09
N SER A 375 -5.03 -6.37 21.38
CA SER A 375 -4.24 -5.15 21.55
C SER A 375 -4.46 -4.57 22.96
N PRO A 376 -3.39 -4.41 23.79
CA PRO A 376 -3.52 -4.12 25.22
C PRO A 376 -4.16 -2.77 25.56
N ASN A 377 -4.38 -1.89 24.56
CA ASN A 377 -4.99 -0.57 24.72
C ASN A 377 -6.33 -0.39 24.00
N GLY A 378 -6.98 -1.47 23.55
CA GLY A 378 -8.37 -1.42 23.09
C GLY A 378 -8.63 -0.61 21.81
N GLY A 379 -7.73 -0.62 20.83
CA GLY A 379 -8.11 -0.32 19.44
C GLY A 379 -7.18 0.55 18.62
N LYS A 380 -6.11 -0.02 18.04
CA LYS A 380 -5.35 0.66 16.96
C LYS A 380 -5.08 -0.22 15.74
N TYR A 381 -5.88 -1.27 15.54
CA TYR A 381 -5.78 -2.27 14.46
C TYR A 381 -4.77 -3.40 14.72
N ASN A 382 -5.28 -4.63 14.79
CA ASN A 382 -4.47 -5.82 14.55
C ASN A 382 -4.52 -6.14 13.05
N VAL A 383 -3.54 -6.88 12.55
CA VAL A 383 -3.59 -7.40 11.18
C VAL A 383 -4.03 -8.84 11.16
N PHE A 384 -4.57 -9.27 10.02
CA PHE A 384 -4.85 -10.67 9.76
C PHE A 384 -4.33 -11.07 8.38
N VAL A 385 -3.99 -12.35 8.27
CA VAL A 385 -3.76 -13.05 7.00
C VAL A 385 -4.68 -14.25 6.99
N ALA A 386 -5.38 -14.48 5.89
CA ALA A 386 -6.34 -15.56 5.78
C ALA A 386 -6.26 -16.25 4.42
N LYS A 387 -6.65 -17.52 4.40
CA LYS A 387 -6.77 -18.36 3.21
C LYS A 387 -8.18 -18.92 3.10
N PHE A 388 -8.68 -18.92 1.88
CA PHE A 388 -10.00 -19.38 1.49
C PHE A 388 -9.88 -20.32 0.29
N ASP A 389 -10.87 -21.18 0.11
CA ASP A 389 -10.98 -22.01 -1.09
C ASP A 389 -11.59 -21.23 -2.27
N ALA A 390 -11.72 -21.89 -3.42
CA ALA A 390 -12.27 -21.30 -4.63
C ALA A 390 -13.76 -20.93 -4.54
N GLN A 391 -14.47 -21.49 -3.56
CA GLN A 391 -15.86 -21.18 -3.25
C GLN A 391 -15.96 -20.05 -2.21
N GLY A 392 -14.81 -19.48 -1.81
CA GLY A 392 -14.72 -18.43 -0.80
C GLY A 392 -15.03 -18.93 0.60
N GLU A 393 -14.97 -20.23 0.87
CA GLU A 393 -15.10 -20.77 2.23
C GLU A 393 -13.77 -20.66 2.97
N HIS A 394 -13.85 -20.41 4.27
CA HIS A 394 -12.69 -20.22 5.13
C HIS A 394 -11.88 -21.52 5.26
N VAL A 395 -10.55 -21.43 5.08
CA VAL A 395 -9.62 -22.54 5.31
C VAL A 395 -8.83 -22.31 6.59
N TRP A 396 -8.17 -21.15 6.71
CA TRP A 396 -7.49 -20.73 7.94
C TRP A 396 -7.35 -19.21 7.99
N SER A 397 -7.14 -18.68 9.18
CA SER A 397 -6.80 -17.27 9.37
C SER A 397 -5.93 -17.09 10.62
N THR A 398 -5.00 -16.14 10.55
CA THR A 398 -4.05 -15.84 11.62
C THR A 398 -4.04 -14.34 11.86
N ALA A 399 -4.26 -13.93 13.11
CA ALA A 399 -4.06 -12.56 13.53
C ALA A 399 -2.60 -12.35 13.97
N LEU A 400 -2.05 -11.18 13.66
CA LEU A 400 -0.82 -10.69 14.26
C LEU A 400 -1.15 -9.42 15.05
N GLY A 401 -0.85 -9.47 16.34
CA GLY A 401 -1.16 -8.41 17.30
C GLY A 401 0.05 -7.54 17.58
N GLY A 402 -0.20 -6.24 17.74
CA GLY A 402 0.81 -5.25 18.11
C GLY A 402 0.27 -4.25 19.13
N SER A 403 1.15 -3.41 19.66
CA SER A 403 0.76 -2.33 20.58
C SER A 403 0.24 -1.07 19.86
N SER A 404 0.37 -1.01 18.53
CA SER A 404 -0.02 0.14 17.69
C SER A 404 -0.50 -0.34 16.30
N PHE A 405 -0.70 0.61 15.38
CA PHE A 405 -1.17 0.40 14.02
C PHE A 405 -0.33 -0.60 13.23
N ALA A 406 -0.99 -1.54 12.57
CA ALA A 406 -0.35 -2.45 11.64
C ALA A 406 -1.27 -2.69 10.44
N TYR A 407 -0.66 -2.93 9.28
CA TYR A 407 -1.37 -3.17 8.03
C TYR A 407 -0.69 -4.29 7.23
N VAL A 408 -1.50 -5.11 6.55
CA VAL A 408 -1.06 -5.95 5.42
C VAL A 408 -1.50 -5.23 4.15
N HIS A 409 -0.55 -4.83 3.32
CA HIS A 409 -0.81 -4.10 2.07
C HIS A 409 -0.87 -5.03 0.86
N GLY A 410 -0.13 -6.15 0.89
CA GLY A 410 -0.09 -7.11 -0.21
C GLY A 410 0.03 -8.55 0.29
N THR A 411 -0.51 -9.48 -0.49
CA THR A 411 -0.31 -10.92 -0.30
C THR A 411 0.05 -11.57 -1.63
N ALA A 412 0.82 -12.65 -1.58
CA ALA A 412 1.09 -13.53 -2.71
C ALA A 412 1.00 -15.00 -2.26
N MET A 413 0.62 -15.91 -3.16
CA MET A 413 0.55 -17.35 -2.85
C MET A 413 1.42 -18.13 -3.84
N ASN A 414 2.13 -19.14 -3.36
CA ASN A 414 2.87 -20.06 -4.23
C ASN A 414 2.06 -21.32 -4.58
N GLU A 415 2.62 -22.15 -5.47
CA GLU A 415 2.02 -23.42 -5.90
C GLU A 415 1.87 -24.46 -4.77
N GLN A 416 2.60 -24.30 -3.67
CA GLN A 416 2.44 -25.16 -2.48
C GLN A 416 1.32 -24.68 -1.55
N GLY A 417 0.71 -23.53 -1.87
CA GLY A 417 -0.34 -22.91 -1.08
C GLY A 417 0.18 -22.14 0.15
N ASP A 418 1.48 -21.84 0.21
CA ASP A 418 2.05 -20.93 1.19
C ASP A 418 1.64 -19.50 0.86
N VAL A 419 1.36 -18.72 1.89
CA VAL A 419 0.95 -17.32 1.76
C VAL A 419 2.08 -16.42 2.24
N PHE A 420 2.48 -15.48 1.40
CA PHE A 420 3.40 -14.41 1.72
C PHE A 420 2.59 -13.14 1.95
N ALA A 421 2.90 -12.41 3.01
CA ALA A 421 2.23 -11.15 3.34
C ALA A 421 3.28 -10.06 3.57
N ALA A 422 2.98 -8.85 3.14
CA ALA A 422 3.83 -7.68 3.33
C ALA A 422 3.02 -6.46 3.77
N GLY A 423 3.63 -5.58 4.56
CA GLY A 423 3.02 -4.31 4.93
C GLY A 423 3.91 -3.44 5.81
N GLY A 424 3.28 -2.63 6.65
CA GLY A 424 3.94 -1.77 7.64
C GLY A 424 3.33 -1.95 9.03
N PHE A 425 4.11 -1.70 10.07
CA PHE A 425 3.60 -1.70 11.44
C PHE A 425 4.35 -0.69 12.32
N GLU A 426 3.59 -0.09 13.22
CA GLU A 426 4.06 0.81 14.27
C GLU A 426 4.09 0.09 15.63
N GLY A 427 4.77 0.71 16.59
CA GLY A 427 4.92 0.15 17.93
C GLY A 427 5.94 -0.97 17.97
N GLY A 428 6.47 -1.27 19.15
CA GLY A 428 7.75 -1.99 19.26
C GLY A 428 7.77 -3.41 18.65
N LYS A 429 6.62 -4.10 18.56
CA LYS A 429 6.54 -5.48 18.06
C LYS A 429 5.22 -5.79 17.34
N LEU A 430 5.30 -6.67 16.36
CA LEU A 430 4.17 -7.38 15.76
C LEU A 430 4.34 -8.89 16.03
N VAL A 431 3.34 -9.53 16.62
CA VAL A 431 3.48 -10.86 17.25
C VAL A 431 2.33 -11.78 16.86
N THR A 432 2.67 -13.04 16.57
CA THR A 432 1.73 -14.17 16.55
C THR A 432 2.45 -15.43 17.03
N GLU A 433 1.75 -16.55 17.18
CA GLU A 433 2.37 -17.79 17.64
C GLU A 433 3.50 -18.22 16.69
N GLY A 434 4.74 -18.32 17.21
CA GLY A 434 5.91 -18.73 16.43
C GLY A 434 6.55 -17.62 15.58
N LEU A 435 6.07 -16.38 15.63
CA LEU A 435 6.66 -15.25 14.92
C LEU A 435 6.62 -13.95 15.74
N THR A 436 7.75 -13.26 15.80
CA THR A 436 7.86 -11.92 16.41
C THR A 436 8.72 -11.04 15.52
N LEU A 437 8.16 -9.92 15.10
CA LEU A 437 8.83 -8.88 14.34
C LEU A 437 9.05 -7.67 15.24
N SER A 438 10.16 -6.97 15.05
CA SER A 438 10.53 -5.81 15.87
C SER A 438 10.55 -4.56 15.02
N ASN A 439 10.06 -3.46 15.59
CA ASN A 439 10.10 -2.14 15.01
C ASN A 439 11.25 -1.34 15.65
N ALA A 440 12.00 -0.59 14.84
CA ALA A 440 13.15 0.20 15.27
C ALA A 440 12.89 1.73 15.30
N GLY A 441 11.70 2.20 14.97
CA GLY A 441 11.37 3.61 14.79
C GLY A 441 9.89 3.94 14.95
N LYS A 442 9.37 4.73 14.00
CA LYS A 442 7.95 5.15 14.01
C LYS A 442 7.06 4.14 13.31
N GLY A 443 7.55 3.49 12.26
CA GLY A 443 6.88 2.42 11.54
C GLY A 443 7.88 1.68 10.66
N ASP A 444 7.80 0.36 10.61
CA ASP A 444 8.77 -0.47 9.90
C ASP A 444 8.06 -1.36 8.87
N ALA A 445 8.76 -1.59 7.76
CA ALA A 445 8.34 -2.51 6.72
C ALA A 445 8.46 -3.95 7.22
N TRP A 446 7.55 -4.83 6.78
CA TRP A 446 7.64 -6.24 7.11
C TRP A 446 7.19 -7.17 5.98
N VAL A 447 7.71 -8.40 6.04
CA VAL A 447 7.31 -9.53 5.19
C VAL A 447 7.30 -10.80 6.03
N ALA A 448 6.28 -11.64 5.86
CA ALA A 448 6.27 -12.98 6.43
C ALA A 448 5.74 -14.02 5.44
N ARG A 449 6.20 -15.27 5.60
CA ARG A 449 5.70 -16.46 4.91
C ARG A 449 4.96 -17.34 5.92
N PHE A 450 3.76 -17.77 5.54
CA PHE A 450 2.92 -18.72 6.26
C PHE A 450 2.80 -19.98 5.42
N GLY A 451 2.93 -21.14 6.07
CA GLY A 451 2.72 -22.43 5.42
C GLY A 451 1.26 -22.61 4.99
N PRO A 452 0.92 -23.73 4.31
CA PRO A 452 -0.41 -23.94 3.77
C PRO A 452 -1.50 -24.08 4.85
N THR A 453 -1.10 -24.29 6.11
CA THR A 453 -1.97 -24.38 7.30
C THR A 453 -1.99 -23.09 8.14
N GLY A 454 -1.44 -21.99 7.65
CA GLY A 454 -1.39 -20.70 8.38
C GLY A 454 -0.30 -20.59 9.44
N LYS A 455 0.56 -21.60 9.61
CA LYS A 455 1.68 -21.53 10.56
C LYS A 455 2.80 -20.65 9.99
N PRO A 456 3.35 -19.69 10.74
CA PRO A 456 4.50 -18.92 10.28
C PRO A 456 5.70 -19.82 9.97
N VAL A 457 6.37 -19.56 8.85
CA VAL A 457 7.60 -20.24 8.42
C VAL A 457 8.81 -19.35 8.70
N TRP A 458 8.73 -18.08 8.27
CA TRP A 458 9.72 -17.05 8.55
C TRP A 458 9.08 -15.66 8.47
N GLY A 459 9.71 -14.66 9.09
CA GLY A 459 9.34 -13.27 8.94
C GLY A 459 10.52 -12.33 9.13
N LYS A 460 10.43 -11.14 8.53
CA LYS A 460 11.46 -10.10 8.50
C LYS A 460 10.80 -8.74 8.66
N SER A 461 11.48 -7.85 9.38
CA SER A 461 11.17 -6.44 9.40
C SER A 461 12.41 -5.63 9.02
N TRP A 462 12.18 -4.52 8.34
CA TRP A 462 13.22 -3.59 7.90
C TRP A 462 12.76 -2.17 8.17
N GLY A 463 13.69 -1.33 8.63
CA GLY A 463 13.41 0.07 8.86
C GLY A 463 14.55 0.75 9.59
N GLY A 464 14.32 2.00 9.92
CA GLY A 464 15.18 2.86 10.73
C GLY A 464 14.35 3.68 11.72
N PRO A 465 14.80 4.89 12.10
CA PRO A 465 14.11 5.70 13.11
C PRO A 465 12.79 6.33 12.64
N GLU A 466 12.50 6.36 11.33
CA GLU A 466 11.32 7.03 10.75
C GLU A 466 10.26 6.02 10.28
N HIS A 467 9.42 6.39 9.30
CA HIS A 467 8.38 5.54 8.75
C HIS A 467 8.84 4.83 7.47
N ASP A 468 8.83 3.50 7.51
CA ASP A 468 9.17 2.62 6.40
C ASP A 468 8.05 1.58 6.23
N ALA A 469 7.65 1.27 4.99
CA ALA A 469 6.53 0.36 4.75
C ALA A 469 6.66 -0.40 3.43
N CYS A 470 6.24 -1.66 3.42
CA CYS A 470 5.94 -2.38 2.17
C CYS A 470 4.55 -1.99 1.67
N HIS A 471 4.40 -1.84 0.36
CA HIS A 471 3.13 -1.54 -0.31
C HIS A 471 2.57 -2.70 -1.14
N SER A 472 3.43 -3.57 -1.68
CA SER A 472 2.99 -4.72 -2.46
C SER A 472 4.03 -5.83 -2.50
N ILE A 473 3.58 -7.04 -2.83
CA ILE A 473 4.38 -8.26 -2.91
C ILE A 473 3.86 -9.13 -4.05
N ALA A 474 4.78 -9.72 -4.83
CA ALA A 474 4.45 -10.65 -5.90
C ALA A 474 5.34 -11.90 -5.81
N ILE A 475 4.74 -13.06 -6.05
CA ILE A 475 5.48 -14.33 -6.16
C ILE A 475 6.21 -14.36 -7.50
N ALA A 476 7.43 -14.90 -7.49
CA ALA A 476 8.21 -15.11 -8.68
C ALA A 476 8.27 -16.59 -9.07
N PRO A 477 8.61 -16.92 -10.33
CA PRO A 477 8.65 -18.31 -10.81
C PRO A 477 9.60 -19.24 -10.05
N ASP A 478 10.60 -18.69 -9.35
CA ASP A 478 11.54 -19.45 -8.52
C ASP A 478 11.03 -19.74 -7.10
N GLY A 479 9.78 -19.35 -6.79
CA GLY A 479 9.16 -19.51 -5.47
C GLY A 479 9.60 -18.48 -4.43
N GLY A 480 10.43 -17.52 -4.81
CA GLY A 480 10.73 -16.32 -4.01
C GLY A 480 9.71 -15.21 -4.22
N VAL A 481 9.94 -14.06 -3.59
CA VAL A 481 9.07 -12.88 -3.70
C VAL A 481 9.80 -11.61 -4.14
N ALA A 482 9.12 -10.75 -4.90
CA ALA A 482 9.49 -9.36 -5.13
C ALA A 482 8.58 -8.48 -4.25
N VAL A 483 9.18 -7.54 -3.53
CA VAL A 483 8.50 -6.67 -2.56
C VAL A 483 8.84 -5.23 -2.89
N VAL A 484 7.85 -4.36 -2.89
CA VAL A 484 8.05 -2.93 -3.10
C VAL A 484 7.45 -2.12 -1.97
N GLY A 485 7.98 -0.92 -1.77
CA GLY A 485 7.53 -0.03 -0.74
C GLY A 485 8.20 1.33 -0.81
N SER A 486 8.14 2.05 0.30
CA SER A 486 8.90 3.28 0.47
C SER A 486 9.45 3.43 1.89
N PHE A 487 10.48 4.25 2.04
CA PHE A 487 11.18 4.47 3.30
C PHE A 487 11.45 5.96 3.49
N GLN A 488 11.33 6.42 4.73
CA GLN A 488 11.64 7.81 5.15
C GLN A 488 12.90 7.84 6.03
N SER A 489 13.33 6.67 6.50
CA SER A 489 14.50 6.55 7.36
C SER A 489 15.78 6.99 6.64
N PRO A 490 16.69 7.71 7.32
CA PRO A 490 17.94 8.18 6.70
C PRO A 490 18.77 7.06 6.06
N VAL A 491 18.67 5.85 6.62
CA VAL A 491 19.32 4.65 6.10
C VAL A 491 18.39 3.45 6.29
N ILE A 492 18.24 2.62 5.25
CA ILE A 492 17.57 1.32 5.32
C ILE A 492 18.47 0.19 4.82
N SER A 493 18.28 -1.03 5.32
CA SER A 493 19.02 -2.22 4.89
C SER A 493 18.12 -3.45 4.84
N PHE A 494 18.20 -4.17 3.73
CA PHE A 494 17.43 -5.39 3.48
C PHE A 494 18.28 -6.67 3.59
N GLY A 495 19.58 -6.53 3.88
CA GLY A 495 20.54 -7.63 4.01
C GLY A 495 21.69 -7.64 3.00
N GLY A 496 21.58 -6.90 1.89
CA GLY A 496 22.61 -6.83 0.83
C GLY A 496 23.41 -5.53 0.76
N GLY A 497 23.20 -4.60 1.69
CA GLY A 497 23.78 -3.27 1.65
C GLY A 497 22.88 -2.25 2.35
N LYS A 498 23.37 -1.01 2.46
CA LYS A 498 22.61 0.12 3.01
C LYS A 498 22.23 1.06 1.87
N PHE A 499 21.03 1.59 1.94
CA PHE A 499 20.56 2.67 1.07
C PHE A 499 20.35 3.92 1.91
N GLU A 500 20.78 5.05 1.39
CA GLU A 500 20.62 6.35 2.04
C GLU A 500 19.41 7.07 1.45
N HIS A 501 18.71 7.80 2.30
CA HIS A 501 17.62 8.70 1.90
C HIS A 501 18.17 9.82 1.01
N ILE A 502 17.49 10.12 -0.09
CA ILE A 502 17.80 11.19 -1.02
C ILE A 502 16.88 12.37 -0.72
N GLY A 503 17.44 13.59 -0.65
CA GLY A 503 16.66 14.80 -0.38
C GLY A 503 16.39 15.06 1.11
N PRO A 504 15.43 15.96 1.43
CA PRO A 504 15.12 16.35 2.81
C PRO A 504 14.46 15.22 3.59
N LEU A 505 14.86 15.05 4.86
CA LEU A 505 14.17 14.13 5.77
C LEU A 505 12.71 14.54 5.95
N GLY A 506 11.79 13.60 5.82
CA GLY A 506 10.35 13.88 5.83
C GLY A 506 9.62 13.36 4.59
N TYR A 507 10.36 13.12 3.51
CA TYR A 507 9.85 12.54 2.27
C TYR A 507 10.21 11.06 2.17
N HIS A 508 9.58 10.35 1.25
CA HIS A 508 9.75 8.92 1.08
C HIS A 508 10.51 8.62 -0.20
N ASP A 509 11.46 7.68 -0.14
CA ASP A 509 12.11 7.09 -1.31
C ASP A 509 11.56 5.69 -1.56
N LEU A 510 11.52 5.27 -2.83
CA LEU A 510 11.02 3.95 -3.19
C LEU A 510 12.08 2.88 -3.03
N PHE A 511 11.65 1.64 -2.75
CA PHE A 511 12.53 0.48 -2.78
C PHE A 511 11.89 -0.71 -3.51
N VAL A 512 12.76 -1.59 -4.02
CA VAL A 512 12.43 -2.91 -4.54
C VAL A 512 13.36 -3.92 -3.88
N VAL A 513 12.80 -5.02 -3.35
CA VAL A 513 13.56 -6.08 -2.70
C VAL A 513 13.16 -7.43 -3.27
N ARG A 514 14.16 -8.26 -3.58
CA ARG A 514 13.96 -9.63 -4.01
C ARG A 514 14.48 -10.60 -2.96
N LEU A 515 13.62 -11.52 -2.54
CA LEU A 515 13.93 -12.59 -1.61
C LEU A 515 13.74 -13.97 -2.27
N ASP A 516 14.54 -14.95 -1.88
CA ASP A 516 14.27 -16.35 -2.23
C ASP A 516 13.09 -16.92 -1.40
N GLY A 517 12.67 -18.15 -1.70
CA GLY A 517 11.57 -18.80 -0.97
C GLY A 517 11.87 -19.02 0.53
N ALA A 518 13.13 -19.14 0.93
CA ALA A 518 13.56 -19.23 2.32
C ALA A 518 13.67 -17.85 3.01
N GLY A 519 13.43 -16.77 2.27
CA GLY A 519 13.53 -15.40 2.73
C GLY A 519 14.95 -14.83 2.69
N ALA A 520 15.94 -15.53 2.13
CA ALA A 520 17.27 -14.94 1.96
C ALA A 520 17.21 -13.78 0.96
N HIS A 521 17.94 -12.71 1.24
CA HIS A 521 18.07 -11.57 0.34
C HIS A 521 18.81 -12.01 -0.94
N LEU A 522 18.26 -11.66 -2.11
CA LEU A 522 18.89 -11.89 -3.41
C LEU A 522 19.48 -10.58 -3.96
N TRP A 523 18.65 -9.55 -4.06
CA TRP A 523 19.05 -8.20 -4.45
C TRP A 523 18.02 -7.18 -3.93
N SER A 524 18.43 -5.92 -3.87
CA SER A 524 17.53 -4.81 -3.55
C SER A 524 18.04 -3.54 -4.22
N GLU A 525 17.12 -2.66 -4.60
CA GLU A 525 17.40 -1.32 -5.08
C GLU A 525 16.53 -0.31 -4.34
N ALA A 526 17.02 0.92 -4.23
CA ALA A 526 16.29 2.04 -3.67
C ALA A 526 16.63 3.28 -4.47
N HIS A 527 15.60 4.06 -4.79
CA HIS A 527 15.69 5.23 -5.66
C HIS A 527 14.79 6.33 -5.12
N GLY A 528 15.12 7.59 -5.38
CA GLY A 528 14.37 8.73 -4.87
C GLY A 528 14.95 10.04 -5.36
N GLY A 529 14.31 11.12 -4.94
CA GLY A 529 14.60 12.50 -5.33
C GLY A 529 14.41 13.44 -4.14
N PHE A 530 13.82 14.61 -4.36
CA PHE A 530 13.68 15.64 -3.32
C PHE A 530 12.31 15.65 -2.61
N ASP A 531 11.35 14.85 -3.09
CA ASP A 531 9.97 14.80 -2.63
C ASP A 531 9.48 13.34 -2.52
N TRP A 532 8.18 13.11 -2.36
CA TRP A 532 7.62 11.75 -2.24
C TRP A 532 7.84 10.90 -3.49
N ASP A 533 8.55 9.79 -3.36
CA ASP A 533 8.76 8.81 -4.42
C ASP A 533 8.30 7.43 -3.94
N LEU A 534 7.29 6.88 -4.59
CA LEU A 534 6.49 5.77 -4.07
C LEU A 534 6.38 4.65 -5.08
N ALA A 535 6.89 3.47 -4.75
CA ALA A 535 6.48 2.24 -5.42
C ALA A 535 5.18 1.73 -4.78
N LYS A 536 4.09 1.67 -5.54
CA LYS A 536 2.74 1.31 -5.05
C LYS A 536 2.41 -0.15 -5.25
N ASN A 537 2.78 -0.72 -6.40
CA ASN A 537 2.44 -2.10 -6.74
C ASN A 537 3.51 -2.78 -7.58
N VAL A 538 3.56 -4.11 -7.52
CA VAL A 538 4.57 -4.93 -8.19
C VAL A 538 3.93 -6.17 -8.81
N ALA A 539 4.38 -6.54 -10.00
CA ALA A 539 4.08 -7.80 -10.66
C ALA A 539 5.37 -8.45 -11.17
N VAL A 540 5.37 -9.78 -11.30
CA VAL A 540 6.52 -10.53 -11.82
C VAL A 540 6.07 -11.35 -13.03
N ASP A 541 6.81 -11.26 -14.14
CA ASP A 541 6.52 -12.04 -15.35
C ASP A 541 7.09 -13.47 -15.27
N GLY A 542 6.78 -14.31 -16.27
CA GLY A 542 7.21 -15.71 -16.32
C GLY A 542 8.72 -15.90 -16.46
N GLY A 543 9.45 -14.85 -16.88
CA GLY A 543 10.91 -14.81 -16.90
C GLY A 543 11.53 -14.35 -15.57
N GLY A 544 10.70 -13.95 -14.59
CA GLY A 544 11.13 -13.40 -13.31
C GLY A 544 11.42 -11.90 -13.35
N SER A 545 11.12 -11.20 -14.45
CA SER A 545 11.28 -9.74 -14.51
C SER A 545 10.26 -9.07 -13.59
N VAL A 546 10.68 -8.00 -12.92
CA VAL A 546 9.86 -7.26 -11.95
C VAL A 546 9.34 -6.00 -12.62
N CYS A 547 8.03 -5.83 -12.67
CA CYS A 547 7.36 -4.61 -13.11
C CYS A 547 6.81 -3.87 -11.89
N VAL A 548 7.15 -2.59 -11.76
CA VAL A 548 6.74 -1.73 -10.66
C VAL A 548 5.96 -0.55 -11.23
N VAL A 549 4.87 -0.21 -10.54
CA VAL A 549 4.11 1.03 -10.78
C VAL A 549 4.06 1.87 -9.51
N GLY A 550 4.02 3.18 -9.69
CA GLY A 550 3.98 4.10 -8.57
C GLY A 550 3.74 5.55 -8.99
N ALA A 551 4.20 6.46 -8.14
CA ALA A 551 4.23 7.87 -8.43
C ALA A 551 5.48 8.51 -7.83
N PHE A 552 6.01 9.52 -8.49
CA PHE A 552 7.08 10.36 -7.99
C PHE A 552 6.62 11.81 -8.01
N PHE A 553 6.91 12.53 -6.93
CA PHE A 553 6.58 13.96 -6.75
C PHE A 553 7.82 14.83 -6.89
N SER A 554 9.00 14.18 -6.93
CA SER A 554 10.27 14.81 -7.19
C SER A 554 10.30 15.46 -8.59
N PRO A 555 10.98 16.62 -8.76
CA PRO A 555 11.15 17.21 -10.09
C PRO A 555 11.88 16.29 -11.06
N GLU A 556 12.72 15.39 -10.56
CA GLU A 556 13.42 14.40 -11.36
C GLU A 556 13.73 13.19 -10.48
N ILE A 557 13.66 12.00 -11.05
CA ILE A 557 14.08 10.74 -10.41
C ILE A 557 14.90 9.91 -11.40
N ASP A 558 16.00 9.31 -10.95
CA ASP A 558 16.74 8.32 -11.74
C ASP A 558 16.63 6.95 -11.07
N VAL A 559 16.05 5.99 -11.79
CA VAL A 559 15.84 4.60 -11.34
C VAL A 559 16.82 3.63 -12.01
N GLY A 560 17.99 4.12 -12.41
CA GLY A 560 19.07 3.39 -13.08
C GLY A 560 19.06 3.51 -14.61
N GLY A 561 18.06 4.19 -15.17
CA GLY A 561 17.84 4.39 -16.60
C GLY A 561 18.10 5.82 -17.08
N GLY A 562 18.76 6.64 -16.26
CA GLY A 562 18.87 8.07 -16.48
C GLY A 562 17.68 8.84 -15.90
N PRO A 563 17.78 10.18 -15.87
CA PRO A 563 16.79 11.02 -15.24
C PRO A 563 15.42 10.96 -15.94
N LEU A 564 14.38 10.76 -15.14
CA LEU A 564 12.98 10.93 -15.50
C LEU A 564 12.50 12.24 -14.87
N GLY A 565 12.28 13.25 -15.70
CA GLY A 565 11.72 14.55 -15.29
C GLY A 565 10.19 14.58 -15.43
N PRO A 566 9.55 15.67 -15.00
CA PRO A 566 8.10 15.80 -15.08
C PRO A 566 7.74 15.94 -16.57
N GLY A 567 6.71 15.22 -17.00
CA GLY A 567 6.09 15.46 -18.32
C GLY A 567 5.39 16.82 -18.37
N GLY A 568 5.13 17.45 -17.22
CA GLY A 568 4.45 18.73 -17.09
C GLY A 568 5.33 19.99 -17.02
N PRO A 569 4.84 21.14 -17.53
CA PRO A 569 5.57 22.42 -17.57
C PRO A 569 5.87 23.08 -16.20
N ASP A 570 5.26 22.61 -15.10
CA ASP A 570 5.33 23.30 -13.80
C ASP A 570 6.16 22.56 -12.72
N GLY A 571 6.67 21.36 -12.99
CA GLY A 571 7.69 20.67 -12.17
C GLY A 571 7.35 20.44 -10.69
N LYS A 572 6.06 20.32 -10.35
CA LYS A 572 5.56 20.20 -8.96
C LYS A 572 4.42 19.21 -8.76
N MET A 573 4.11 18.39 -9.77
CA MET A 573 2.98 17.47 -9.73
C MET A 573 3.48 16.03 -9.79
N ALA A 574 2.71 15.13 -9.17
CA ALA A 574 3.00 13.71 -9.19
C ALA A 574 2.85 13.15 -10.59
N GLU A 575 3.79 12.31 -10.99
CA GLU A 575 3.79 11.64 -12.30
C GLU A 575 3.79 10.13 -12.07
N VAL A 576 3.15 9.38 -12.98
CA VAL A 576 3.13 7.92 -12.93
C VAL A 576 4.53 7.38 -13.22
N LEU A 577 5.10 6.62 -12.28
CA LEU A 577 6.33 5.87 -12.50
C LEU A 577 6.01 4.46 -13.01
N LEU A 578 6.61 4.05 -14.13
CA LEU A 578 6.72 2.66 -14.54
C LEU A 578 8.20 2.26 -14.57
N LEU A 579 8.52 1.13 -13.96
CA LEU A 579 9.87 0.58 -13.90
C LEU A 579 9.82 -0.92 -14.19
N LYS A 580 10.66 -1.39 -15.12
CA LYS A 580 10.92 -2.81 -15.33
C LYS A 580 12.37 -3.15 -15.02
N LEU A 581 12.55 -4.13 -14.15
CA LEU A 581 13.83 -4.72 -13.78
C LEU A 581 13.89 -6.17 -14.27
N ALA A 582 15.07 -6.63 -14.66
CA ALA A 582 15.33 -8.02 -14.97
C ALA A 582 15.26 -8.86 -13.68
N ALA A 583 15.19 -10.19 -13.83
CA ALA A 583 15.15 -11.10 -12.67
C ALA A 583 16.34 -10.94 -11.71
N GLY A 584 17.49 -10.50 -12.22
CA GLY A 584 18.70 -10.20 -11.45
C GLY A 584 18.77 -8.78 -10.87
N GLY A 585 17.70 -7.98 -11.00
CA GLY A 585 17.61 -6.62 -10.49
C GLY A 585 18.06 -5.55 -11.47
N GLN A 586 18.71 -5.89 -12.59
CA GLN A 586 19.19 -4.89 -13.54
C GLN A 586 18.04 -4.10 -14.18
N HIS A 587 18.17 -2.77 -14.25
CA HIS A 587 17.26 -1.92 -15.02
C HIS A 587 17.12 -2.42 -16.47
N VAL A 588 15.87 -2.54 -16.93
CA VAL A 588 15.54 -2.88 -18.33
C VAL A 588 15.01 -1.66 -19.05
N TRP A 589 14.02 -0.98 -18.47
CA TRP A 589 13.50 0.31 -18.92
C TRP A 589 12.71 0.96 -17.79
N SER A 590 12.52 2.27 -17.90
CA SER A 590 11.65 3.05 -17.02
C SER A 590 10.99 4.18 -17.81
N ALA A 591 9.82 4.62 -17.36
CA ALA A 591 9.07 5.69 -18.00
C ALA A 591 8.27 6.47 -16.96
N ALA A 592 8.10 7.77 -17.24
CA ALA A 592 7.24 8.67 -16.50
C ALA A 592 6.10 9.11 -17.41
N PHE A 593 4.87 9.13 -16.88
CA PHE A 593 3.70 9.59 -17.62
C PHE A 593 2.82 10.46 -16.76
N GLY A 594 2.29 11.52 -17.38
CA GLY A 594 1.28 12.36 -16.76
C GLY A 594 1.02 13.63 -17.55
N GLY A 595 0.32 14.53 -16.90
CA GLY A 595 -0.19 15.78 -17.43
C GLY A 595 0.08 16.95 -16.46
N PRO A 596 -0.70 18.04 -16.55
CA PRO A 596 -0.44 19.23 -15.75
C PRO A 596 -0.77 19.08 -14.25
N ASP A 597 -1.36 17.95 -13.83
CA ASP A 597 -1.87 17.69 -12.50
C ASP A 597 -1.36 16.35 -11.96
N ASN A 598 -1.71 16.01 -10.70
CA ASN A 598 -1.22 14.78 -10.05
C ASN A 598 -1.78 13.50 -10.69
N ASP A 599 -0.89 12.71 -11.25
CA ASP A 599 -1.16 11.40 -11.83
C ASP A 599 -0.48 10.30 -11.01
N ILE A 600 -1.22 9.24 -10.72
CA ILE A 600 -0.77 8.20 -9.78
C ILE A 600 -1.09 6.84 -10.35
N GLY A 601 -0.08 5.99 -10.49
CA GLY A 601 -0.26 4.58 -10.77
C GLY A 601 -0.54 3.79 -9.49
N TYR A 602 -1.58 2.94 -9.51
CA TYR A 602 -2.05 2.20 -8.33
C TYR A 602 -1.81 0.69 -8.41
N ALA A 603 -1.96 0.08 -9.58
CA ALA A 603 -1.80 -1.37 -9.74
C ALA A 603 -1.14 -1.74 -11.07
N VAL A 604 -0.38 -2.84 -11.05
CA VAL A 604 0.27 -3.43 -12.22
C VAL A 604 -0.01 -4.92 -12.25
N ALA A 605 -0.23 -5.46 -13.45
CA ALA A 605 -0.36 -6.89 -13.69
C ALA A 605 0.58 -7.31 -14.81
N ALA A 606 1.11 -8.53 -14.73
CA ALA A 606 1.96 -9.12 -15.77
C ALA A 606 1.48 -10.53 -16.11
N THR A 607 1.57 -10.90 -17.38
CA THR A 607 1.40 -12.28 -17.84
C THR A 607 2.72 -13.03 -17.81
N ALA A 608 2.66 -14.36 -17.83
CA ALA A 608 3.85 -15.19 -18.00
C ALA A 608 4.64 -14.85 -19.29
N GLY A 609 3.95 -14.38 -20.33
CA GLY A 609 4.55 -13.98 -21.60
C GLY A 609 5.24 -12.61 -21.61
N GLY A 610 5.24 -11.88 -20.49
CA GLY A 610 5.92 -10.57 -20.37
C GLY A 610 5.04 -9.37 -20.72
N ARG A 611 3.83 -9.58 -21.23
CA ARG A 611 2.81 -8.54 -21.38
C ARG A 611 2.45 -7.98 -20.01
N PHE A 612 2.39 -6.67 -19.86
CA PHE A 612 2.02 -6.05 -18.59
C PHE A 612 1.04 -4.89 -18.80
N ALA A 613 0.25 -4.62 -17.77
CA ALA A 613 -0.76 -3.57 -17.75
C ALA A 613 -0.61 -2.75 -16.47
N ALA A 614 -0.79 -1.44 -16.57
CA ALA A 614 -0.81 -0.54 -15.44
C ALA A 614 -2.14 0.24 -15.42
N VAL A 615 -2.64 0.48 -14.21
CA VAL A 615 -3.83 1.28 -13.98
C VAL A 615 -3.59 2.29 -12.87
N GLY A 616 -4.33 3.39 -12.93
CA GLY A 616 -4.17 4.46 -11.96
C GLY A 616 -5.25 5.52 -12.12
N SER A 617 -4.93 6.73 -11.67
CA SER A 617 -5.78 7.90 -11.87
C SER A 617 -4.99 9.07 -12.42
N PHE A 618 -5.65 9.90 -13.21
CA PHE A 618 -5.11 11.14 -13.74
C PHE A 618 -6.12 12.28 -13.63
N ASN A 619 -5.64 13.51 -13.66
CA ASN A 619 -6.47 14.71 -13.52
C ASN A 619 -6.55 15.54 -14.81
N GLY A 620 -7.72 16.15 -15.01
CA GLY A 620 -7.94 17.17 -16.02
C GLY A 620 -7.69 18.59 -15.50
N ALA A 621 -6.92 19.42 -16.21
CA ALA A 621 -6.87 20.86 -15.94
C ALA A 621 -8.26 21.50 -16.12
N GLU A 622 -8.86 22.00 -15.03
CA GLU A 622 -10.19 22.64 -15.04
C GLU A 622 -10.27 23.77 -16.10
N GLY A 623 -11.32 23.75 -16.93
CA GLY A 623 -11.70 24.90 -17.76
C GLY A 623 -10.91 25.15 -19.05
N THR A 624 -10.04 24.23 -19.49
CA THR A 624 -9.39 24.34 -20.81
C THR A 624 -9.94 23.32 -21.81
N THR A 625 -10.11 23.73 -23.07
CA THR A 625 -10.47 22.84 -24.19
C THR A 625 -9.31 21.96 -24.66
N GLN A 626 -8.17 22.00 -23.96
CA GLN A 626 -7.04 21.07 -24.04
C GLN A 626 -6.92 20.31 -22.70
N GLY A 627 -8.05 19.87 -22.16
CA GLY A 627 -8.20 19.28 -20.83
C GLY A 627 -7.11 18.28 -20.48
N GLY A 628 -6.66 18.34 -19.22
CA GLY A 628 -5.58 17.50 -18.69
C GLY A 628 -5.81 16.04 -19.07
N SER A 629 -4.78 15.49 -19.68
CA SER A 629 -4.82 14.23 -20.37
C SER A 629 -3.47 13.58 -20.20
N VAL A 630 -3.49 12.29 -19.90
CA VAL A 630 -2.27 11.49 -19.85
C VAL A 630 -1.99 10.95 -21.26
N ASP A 631 -0.75 11.04 -21.70
CA ASP A 631 -0.30 10.46 -22.98
C ASP A 631 0.74 9.38 -22.71
N PHE A 632 0.40 8.15 -23.08
CA PHE A 632 1.32 7.01 -22.99
C PHE A 632 2.17 6.82 -24.27
N GLY A 633 2.16 7.79 -25.19
CA GLY A 633 2.73 7.68 -26.53
C GLY A 633 1.72 7.22 -27.59
N THR A 634 0.44 7.12 -27.23
CA THR A 634 -0.69 6.79 -28.12
C THR A 634 -1.58 7.99 -28.42
N GLY A 635 -1.21 9.16 -27.91
CA GLY A 635 -2.06 10.35 -27.86
C GLY A 635 -2.77 10.47 -26.52
N TYR A 636 -3.24 11.69 -26.27
CA TYR A 636 -3.91 12.10 -25.05
C TYR A 636 -5.21 11.34 -24.79
N LEU A 637 -5.32 10.73 -23.61
CA LEU A 637 -6.58 10.20 -23.09
C LEU A 637 -7.46 11.34 -22.57
N PRO A 638 -8.75 11.41 -22.96
CA PRO A 638 -9.64 12.44 -22.46
C PRO A 638 -10.02 12.20 -21.01
N THR A 639 -10.08 13.28 -20.23
CA THR A 639 -10.85 13.33 -18.99
C THR A 639 -12.35 13.50 -19.29
N HIS A 640 -13.21 12.89 -18.48
CA HIS A 640 -14.66 13.01 -18.52
C HIS A 640 -15.20 14.00 -17.47
N GLY A 641 -14.30 14.57 -16.66
CA GLY A 641 -14.60 15.43 -15.53
C GLY A 641 -13.81 14.98 -14.30
N GLY A 642 -13.55 15.88 -13.35
CA GLY A 642 -12.86 15.50 -12.11
C GLY A 642 -11.52 14.78 -12.32
N ARG A 643 -11.36 13.66 -11.59
CA ARG A 643 -10.19 12.79 -11.61
C ARG A 643 -10.63 11.45 -12.19
N ASP A 644 -10.03 11.00 -13.27
CA ASP A 644 -10.45 9.80 -13.99
C ASP A 644 -9.42 8.68 -13.87
N ALA A 645 -9.85 7.45 -14.14
CA ALA A 645 -8.96 6.31 -14.17
C ALA A 645 -8.32 6.13 -15.55
N PHE A 646 -7.03 5.81 -15.60
CA PHE A 646 -6.37 5.36 -16.82
C PHE A 646 -6.13 3.86 -16.80
N VAL A 647 -6.06 3.30 -18.00
CA VAL A 647 -5.66 1.92 -18.28
C VAL A 647 -4.64 1.95 -19.41
N VAL A 648 -3.51 1.27 -19.24
CA VAL A 648 -2.51 1.14 -20.30
C VAL A 648 -1.97 -0.29 -20.34
N VAL A 649 -1.83 -0.85 -21.54
CA VAL A 649 -1.27 -2.18 -21.78
C VAL A 649 -0.08 -2.07 -22.72
N PHE A 650 0.97 -2.82 -22.41
CA PHE A 650 2.22 -2.86 -23.13
C PHE A 650 2.53 -4.28 -23.60
N ASP A 651 3.07 -4.41 -24.81
CA ASP A 651 3.51 -5.68 -25.41
C ASP A 651 5.04 -5.84 -25.41
#